data_AF-A0A932TZN9-F1
#
_entry.id   AF-A0A932TZN9-F1
#
_cell.length_a   1.000
_cell.length_b   1.000
_cell.length_c   1.000
_cell.angle_alpha   90.00
_cell.angle_beta   90.00
_cell.angle_gamma   90.00
#
_symmetry.space_group_name_H-M   'P 1'
#
loop_
_entity.id
_entity.type
_entity.pdbx_description
1 polymer ?
#
loop_
_entity_poly.entity_id
_entity_poly.type
_entity_poly.pdbx_seq_one_letter_code
_entity_poly.pdbx_strand_id
1 'polypeptide(L)'
;MTFSRLLSQADIQLCTNPTGVLRLLHKLGYAVGSGTVALPKTEIGFAPADAASIRFVYLLADQEQLLQVILFEMETTALERLRSLAANFLSRGGHYLLIATDDYRRIIFVNPRRDGGKVKVRKLVVDRLHPTRHDLDVLEGLAVGEREPDELYLAHCDAFDVEQVTTRFYREYARLFRRVETTLKEQNRGVALFYEPEKLHAFAQRLLGRVMFLYFIQKKGWLAGDPRFLTNQYTVKARNEGNFYALVLEPLFFDILNRRRPNDESTWGSIPYLNGGLFERDYDFLLYLPNSLFDPESDAGILGFFNNYNFTVAEETPVDREVAVDPEMLGRVFENMMEEQERGRSGTFYTPRPIVHYMCREALLGYLEEQTRLERGLLLAQFDEDNQQILSVAQAGLVERALDSVRVLDPAVGTGAFLLGVLHELVALKRACYRARRVEVGRASALTAEWKKAFIADSLYGVDIKAEAIEIARLRLWLSLVVDLERDQVEPLPNLDYKLRAGNSLIETFDGEAVLPETPHLSALVQSNLPGVEVIAQQIGLGFDESERSRQTLAEMKEQYFVAQTKERREELRRRIEAQERALVLAALDEKLAAIETRMKQLVGRGSLVNWQGMAKERQEMEALANRQAALGDLAD
;
A
#
# COMPACT_ATOMS: atom_id res chain seq x y z
N MET A 1 36.98 9.73 4.93
CA MET A 1 37.15 11.14 5.29
C MET A 1 35.80 11.63 5.79
N THR A 2 35.70 11.99 7.06
CA THR A 2 34.48 12.55 7.65
C THR A 2 34.30 13.96 7.12
N PHE A 3 33.46 14.13 6.09
CA PHE A 3 32.96 15.46 5.73
C PHE A 3 32.26 16.02 6.97
N SER A 4 32.73 17.16 7.50
CA SER A 4 32.00 17.87 8.54
C SER A 4 30.67 18.32 7.94
N ARG A 5 29.56 18.00 8.60
CA ARG A 5 28.23 18.50 8.19
C ARG A 5 28.23 20.02 8.14
N LEU A 6 27.61 20.55 7.10
CA LEU A 6 27.37 21.99 6.91
C LEU A 6 26.26 22.46 7.85
N LEU A 7 25.24 21.62 8.06
CA LEU A 7 24.07 21.92 8.86
C LEU A 7 23.98 21.04 10.11
N SER A 8 23.47 21.65 11.18
CA SER A 8 23.03 20.96 12.40
C SER A 8 21.51 21.01 12.51
N GLN A 9 20.93 20.13 13.33
CA GLN A 9 19.49 20.18 13.64
C GLN A 9 19.06 21.55 14.19
N ALA A 10 19.94 22.21 14.95
CA ALA A 10 19.69 23.54 15.50
C ALA A 10 19.46 24.60 14.41
N ASP A 11 20.11 24.48 13.26
CA ASP A 11 19.97 25.43 12.16
C ASP A 11 18.56 25.42 11.57
N ILE A 12 17.96 24.23 11.45
CA ILE A 12 16.56 24.08 11.05
C ILE A 12 15.66 24.57 12.18
N GLN A 13 15.91 24.17 13.43
CA GLN A 13 15.09 24.55 14.59
C GLN A 13 14.96 26.07 14.76
N LEU A 14 15.96 26.85 14.33
CA LEU A 14 15.94 28.32 14.37
C LEU A 14 15.06 28.98 13.30
N CYS A 15 14.55 28.23 12.32
CA CYS A 15 13.71 28.72 11.22
C CYS A 15 12.27 29.05 11.67
N THR A 16 12.11 30.00 12.59
CA THR A 16 10.82 30.38 13.20
C THR A 16 10.12 31.54 12.49
N ASN A 17 10.76 32.14 11.49
CA ASN A 17 10.32 33.31 10.74
C ASN A 17 11.13 33.41 9.42
N PRO A 18 10.80 34.35 8.51
CA PRO A 18 11.51 34.49 7.23
C PRO A 18 13.02 34.71 7.38
N THR A 19 13.45 35.45 8.40
CA THR A 19 14.88 35.69 8.69
C THR A 19 15.61 34.43 9.14
N GLY A 20 14.93 33.52 9.84
CA GLY A 20 15.47 32.20 10.19
C GLY A 20 15.77 31.37 8.94
N VAL A 21 14.82 31.32 7.99
CA VAL A 21 14.99 30.60 6.72
C VAL A 21 16.10 31.25 5.87
N LEU A 22 16.18 32.58 5.84
CA LEU A 22 17.27 33.30 5.15
C LEU A 22 18.65 32.94 5.73
N ARG A 23 18.77 32.80 7.06
CA ARG A 23 20.02 32.35 7.71
C ARG A 23 20.41 30.93 7.33
N LEU A 24 19.44 30.03 7.20
CA LEU A 24 19.67 28.67 6.71
C LEU A 24 20.24 28.69 5.28
N LEU A 25 19.62 29.46 4.38
CA LEU A 25 20.09 29.61 3.00
C LEU A 25 21.49 30.26 2.93
N HIS A 26 21.76 31.25 3.77
CA HIS A 26 23.10 31.84 3.87
C HIS A 26 24.15 30.78 4.27
N LYS A 27 23.85 29.88 5.22
CA LYS A 27 24.75 28.78 5.58
C LYS A 27 24.99 27.79 4.43
N LEU A 28 24.00 27.62 3.57
CA LEU A 28 24.10 26.82 2.35
C LEU A 28 24.83 27.54 1.20
N GLY A 29 25.26 28.79 1.41
CA GLY A 29 26.05 29.56 0.43
C GLY A 29 25.21 30.38 -0.55
N TYR A 30 23.92 30.57 -0.31
CA TYR A 30 23.08 31.37 -1.20
C TYR A 30 23.39 32.86 -1.13
N ALA A 31 23.30 33.53 -2.28
CA ALA A 31 23.36 34.98 -2.39
C ALA A 31 22.08 35.59 -1.79
N VAL A 32 22.10 35.83 -0.48
CA VAL A 32 21.01 36.45 0.26
C VAL A 32 21.26 37.96 0.43
N GLY A 33 20.20 38.77 0.33
CA GLY A 33 20.28 40.21 0.60
C GLY A 33 20.47 40.52 2.09
N SER A 34 20.57 41.81 2.43
CA SER A 34 20.67 42.30 3.83
C SER A 34 19.43 42.05 4.69
N GLY A 35 18.35 41.52 4.10
CA GLY A 35 17.11 41.15 4.76
C GLY A 35 16.14 40.47 3.79
N THR A 36 14.96 40.12 4.28
CA THR A 36 13.90 39.52 3.45
C THR A 36 13.19 40.59 2.63
N VAL A 37 13.12 40.39 1.31
CA VAL A 37 12.43 41.31 0.40
C VAL A 37 11.00 40.82 0.20
N ALA A 38 10.02 41.56 0.74
CA ALA A 38 8.61 41.25 0.53
C ALA A 38 8.20 41.58 -0.92
N LEU A 39 7.56 40.63 -1.60
CA LEU A 39 7.06 40.80 -2.96
C LEU A 39 5.56 41.12 -2.94
N PRO A 40 5.10 42.19 -3.60
CA PRO A 40 3.67 42.50 -3.70
C PRO A 40 2.92 41.42 -4.49
N LYS A 41 1.85 40.86 -3.90
CA LYS A 41 1.04 39.81 -4.56
C LYS A 41 0.48 40.26 -5.92
N THR A 42 0.15 41.54 -6.05
CA THR A 42 -0.40 42.16 -7.26
C THR A 42 0.58 42.16 -8.43
N GLU A 43 1.88 42.20 -8.16
CA GLU A 43 2.93 42.17 -9.19
C GLU A 43 3.22 40.76 -9.68
N ILE A 44 2.93 39.75 -8.84
CA ILE A 44 3.14 38.36 -9.19
C ILE A 44 1.96 37.85 -10.06
N GLY A 45 0.72 38.27 -9.83
CA GLY A 45 -0.39 37.78 -10.68
C GLY A 45 -0.73 36.31 -10.40
N PHE A 46 -1.08 36.03 -9.15
CA PHE A 46 -1.57 34.73 -8.72
C PHE A 46 -3.02 34.49 -9.17
N ALA A 47 -3.42 33.22 -9.30
CA ALA A 47 -4.83 32.88 -9.43
C ALA A 47 -5.60 33.35 -8.19
N PRO A 48 -6.90 33.71 -8.28
CA PRO A 48 -7.65 34.27 -7.15
C PRO A 48 -7.61 33.38 -5.89
N ALA A 49 -7.70 32.06 -6.06
CA ALA A 49 -7.67 31.11 -4.95
C ALA A 49 -6.28 31.04 -4.28
N ASP A 50 -5.19 31.14 -5.06
CA ASP A 50 -3.84 31.15 -4.51
C ASP A 50 -3.58 32.48 -3.79
N ALA A 51 -3.96 33.60 -4.40
CA ALA A 51 -3.82 34.94 -3.81
C ALA A 51 -4.51 35.06 -2.46
N ALA A 52 -5.70 34.45 -2.32
CA ALA A 52 -6.44 34.39 -1.07
C ALA A 52 -5.71 33.55 0.00
N SER A 53 -5.10 32.43 -0.40
CA SER A 53 -4.40 31.53 0.51
C SER A 53 -3.03 32.03 0.98
N ILE A 54 -2.39 32.95 0.25
CA ILE A 54 -1.07 33.47 0.59
C ILE A 54 -1.26 34.64 1.54
N ARG A 55 -0.53 34.68 2.66
CA ARG A 55 -0.43 35.86 3.54
C ARG A 55 0.71 36.77 3.09
N PHE A 56 1.91 36.23 2.92
CA PHE A 56 3.11 36.97 2.51
C PHE A 56 3.97 36.18 1.52
N VAL A 57 4.74 36.91 0.71
CA VAL A 57 5.71 36.35 -0.24
C VAL A 57 7.03 37.07 -0.05
N TYR A 58 8.13 36.32 0.03
CA TYR A 58 9.48 36.85 0.19
C TYR A 58 10.43 36.28 -0.84
N LEU A 59 11.20 37.14 -1.51
CA LEU A 59 12.41 36.71 -2.21
C LEU A 59 13.53 36.58 -1.19
N LEU A 60 14.05 35.36 -1.00
CA LEU A 60 15.08 35.06 -0.01
C LEU A 60 16.49 35.05 -0.60
N ALA A 61 16.64 34.51 -1.82
CA ALA A 61 17.90 34.48 -2.53
C ALA A 61 17.66 34.60 -4.04
N ASP A 62 18.62 35.22 -4.72
CA ASP A 62 18.63 35.37 -6.18
C ASP A 62 20.05 35.12 -6.70
N GLN A 63 20.23 34.01 -7.41
CA GLN A 63 21.49 33.63 -8.04
C GLN A 63 21.45 34.04 -9.51
N GLU A 64 22.01 35.22 -9.78
CA GLU A 64 22.17 35.78 -11.12
C GLU A 64 20.87 35.87 -11.94
N GLN A 65 19.70 36.00 -11.28
CA GLN A 65 18.37 35.98 -11.91
C GLN A 65 18.02 34.66 -12.63
N LEU A 66 18.85 33.64 -12.48
CA LEU A 66 18.67 32.32 -13.09
C LEU A 66 18.07 31.32 -12.10
N LEU A 67 18.41 31.43 -10.81
CA LEU A 67 17.82 30.61 -9.74
C LEU A 67 17.36 31.48 -8.57
N GLN A 68 16.05 31.48 -8.33
CA GLN A 68 15.44 32.25 -7.25
C GLN A 68 14.85 31.36 -6.15
N VAL A 69 15.02 31.78 -4.90
CA VAL A 69 14.44 31.11 -3.73
C VAL A 69 13.33 31.98 -3.15
N ILE A 70 12.10 31.47 -3.16
CA ILE A 70 10.90 32.24 -2.80
C ILE A 70 10.19 31.56 -1.64
N LEU A 71 9.90 32.31 -0.59
CA LEU A 71 9.16 31.86 0.58
C LEU A 71 7.72 32.39 0.56
N PHE A 72 6.77 31.48 0.76
CA PHE A 72 5.35 31.75 0.91
C PHE A 72 4.92 31.45 2.35
N GLU A 73 4.40 32.46 3.03
CA GLU A 73 3.59 32.25 4.22
C GLU A 73 2.13 32.14 3.81
N MET A 74 1.48 31.02 4.09
CA MET A 74 0.15 30.69 3.58
C MET A 74 -0.83 30.37 4.71
N GLU A 75 -2.13 30.43 4.46
CA GLU A 75 -3.18 29.93 5.36
C GLU A 75 -3.26 28.40 5.33
N THR A 76 -2.97 27.82 4.16
CA THR A 76 -2.92 26.36 3.96
C THR A 76 -1.79 26.02 3.02
N THR A 77 -1.05 24.95 3.34
CA THR A 77 -0.01 24.38 2.49
C THR A 77 -0.53 23.17 1.69
N ALA A 78 -1.81 23.19 1.32
CA ALA A 78 -2.43 22.14 0.52
C ALA A 78 -1.68 21.95 -0.82
N LEU A 79 -1.55 20.69 -1.24
CA LEU A 79 -0.79 20.32 -2.44
C LEU A 79 -1.24 21.04 -3.70
N GLU A 80 -2.55 21.17 -3.91
CA GLU A 80 -3.11 21.84 -5.10
C GLU A 80 -2.62 23.28 -5.21
N ARG A 81 -2.51 23.98 -4.08
CA ARG A 81 -1.95 25.35 -4.01
C ARG A 81 -0.47 25.35 -4.36
N LEU A 82 0.31 24.41 -3.81
CA LEU A 82 1.74 24.28 -4.14
C LEU A 82 1.97 23.97 -5.63
N ARG A 83 1.14 23.12 -6.24
CA ARG A 83 1.19 22.82 -7.69
C ARG A 83 0.82 24.04 -8.53
N SER A 84 -0.21 24.78 -8.16
CA SER A 84 -0.62 26.01 -8.85
C SER A 84 0.48 27.07 -8.79
N LEU A 85 1.11 27.25 -7.62
CA LEU A 85 2.27 28.12 -7.45
C LEU A 85 3.44 27.67 -8.33
N ALA A 86 3.80 26.38 -8.29
CA ALA A 86 4.85 25.82 -9.13
C ALA A 86 4.59 26.08 -10.62
N ALA A 87 3.36 25.88 -11.08
CA ALA A 87 2.98 26.13 -12.47
C ALA A 87 3.12 27.60 -12.87
N ASN A 88 2.74 28.52 -11.98
CA ASN A 88 2.87 29.95 -12.20
C ASN A 88 4.35 30.35 -12.38
N PHE A 89 5.24 29.92 -11.48
CA PHE A 89 6.66 30.28 -11.57
C PHE A 89 7.36 29.61 -12.76
N LEU A 90 7.08 28.33 -13.02
CA LEU A 90 7.61 27.63 -14.21
C LEU A 90 7.13 28.20 -15.55
N SER A 91 6.11 29.07 -15.58
CA SER A 91 5.66 29.76 -16.79
C SER A 91 6.48 31.00 -17.13
N ARG A 92 7.27 31.51 -16.16
CA ARG A 92 8.04 32.76 -16.28
C ARG A 92 9.44 32.57 -16.85
N GLY A 93 9.89 31.31 -16.96
CA GLY A 93 11.28 30.97 -17.27
C GLY A 93 12.18 31.06 -16.02
N GLY A 94 13.36 30.44 -16.09
CA GLY A 94 14.29 30.34 -14.96
C GLY A 94 14.02 29.17 -14.01
N HIS A 95 14.89 29.03 -13.01
CA HIS A 95 14.86 27.98 -12.01
C HIS A 95 14.38 28.51 -10.66
N TYR A 96 13.66 27.68 -9.93
CA TYR A 96 13.06 28.09 -8.66
C TYR A 96 13.23 27.03 -7.58
N LEU A 97 13.43 27.49 -6.35
CA LEU A 97 13.18 26.73 -5.13
C LEU A 97 12.08 27.46 -4.36
N LEU A 98 10.89 26.86 -4.28
CA LEU A 98 9.78 27.44 -3.55
C LEU A 98 9.79 26.87 -2.12
N ILE A 99 9.54 27.71 -1.13
CA ILE A 99 9.45 27.32 0.28
C ILE A 99 8.08 27.75 0.77
N ALA A 100 7.31 26.88 1.39
CA ALA A 100 5.99 27.19 1.90
C ALA A 100 5.84 26.81 3.37
N THR A 101 5.12 27.63 4.13
CA THR A 101 4.79 27.36 5.52
C THR A 101 3.49 28.06 5.95
N ASP A 102 2.75 27.42 6.86
CA ASP A 102 1.55 27.94 7.51
C ASP A 102 1.84 28.49 8.92
N ASP A 103 2.81 27.95 9.65
CA ASP A 103 3.08 28.36 11.03
C ASP A 103 4.55 28.22 11.47
N TYR A 104 5.46 27.95 10.54
CA TYR A 104 6.87 27.60 10.79
C TYR A 104 7.09 26.36 11.67
N ARG A 105 6.05 25.60 12.03
CA ARG A 105 6.24 24.26 12.61
C ARG A 105 6.67 23.29 11.52
N ARG A 106 6.07 23.38 10.34
CA ARG A 106 6.48 22.64 9.14
C ARG A 106 6.98 23.61 8.08
N ILE A 107 8.08 23.25 7.44
CA ILE A 107 8.67 24.01 6.34
C ILE A 107 8.74 23.08 5.14
N ILE A 108 8.05 23.45 4.06
CA ILE A 108 7.96 22.63 2.85
C ILE A 108 8.86 23.26 1.80
N PHE A 109 9.95 22.58 1.46
CA PHE A 109 10.79 22.96 0.32
C PHE A 109 10.27 22.26 -0.92
N VAL A 110 10.19 22.98 -2.03
CA VAL A 110 9.52 22.55 -3.24
C VAL A 110 10.43 22.81 -4.44
N ASN A 111 10.77 21.74 -5.15
CA ASN A 111 11.48 21.76 -6.42
C ASN A 111 10.47 21.56 -7.57
N PRO A 112 10.04 22.65 -8.24
CA PRO A 112 9.09 22.58 -9.34
C PRO A 112 9.79 22.16 -10.65
N ARG A 113 9.16 21.29 -11.45
CA ARG A 113 9.68 20.88 -12.76
C ARG A 113 8.61 20.75 -13.84
N ARG A 114 9.04 20.81 -15.09
CA ARG A 114 8.25 20.40 -16.26
C ARG A 114 8.73 19.05 -16.75
N ASP A 115 7.82 18.11 -16.92
CA ASP A 115 8.09 16.81 -17.53
C ASP A 115 6.92 16.43 -18.45
N GLY A 116 7.20 16.17 -19.73
CA GLY A 116 6.17 15.88 -20.74
C GLY A 116 5.10 16.97 -20.87
N GLY A 117 5.45 18.24 -20.64
CA GLY A 117 4.52 19.37 -20.68
C GLY A 117 3.66 19.57 -19.41
N LYS A 118 3.66 18.60 -18.47
CA LYS A 118 2.97 18.71 -17.19
C LYS A 118 3.89 19.24 -16.09
N VAL A 119 3.30 19.97 -15.15
CA VAL A 119 4.00 20.47 -13.95
C VAL A 119 4.03 19.37 -12.90
N LYS A 120 5.24 18.98 -12.52
CA LYS A 120 5.52 18.03 -11.43
C LYS A 120 6.18 18.76 -10.27
N VAL A 121 5.85 18.32 -9.07
CA VAL A 121 6.38 18.93 -7.85
C VAL A 121 7.04 17.84 -7.02
N ARG A 122 8.31 18.05 -6.67
CA ARG A 122 9.01 17.27 -5.65
C ARG A 122 9.13 18.12 -4.40
N LYS A 123 8.77 17.59 -3.24
CA LYS A 123 8.77 18.35 -1.99
C LYS A 123 9.48 17.63 -0.86
N LEU A 124 10.15 18.39 0.00
CA LEU A 124 10.71 17.96 1.27
C LEU A 124 9.90 18.66 2.36
N VAL A 125 9.20 17.88 3.20
CA VAL A 125 8.43 18.40 4.34
C VAL A 125 9.26 18.22 5.60
N VAL A 126 9.74 19.33 6.16
CA VAL A 126 10.60 19.32 7.34
C VAL A 126 9.79 19.68 8.58
N ASP A 127 9.78 18.80 9.59
CA ASP A 127 9.33 19.15 10.94
C ASP A 127 10.45 19.95 11.63
N ARG A 128 10.21 21.25 11.83
CA ARG A 128 11.21 22.15 12.40
C ARG A 128 11.65 21.72 13.80
N LEU A 129 10.75 21.16 14.60
CA LEU A 129 11.04 20.81 15.99
C LEU A 129 11.92 19.56 16.06
N HIS A 130 11.75 18.65 15.11
CA HIS A 130 12.40 17.35 15.09
C HIS A 130 12.96 17.02 13.68
N PRO A 131 13.91 17.81 13.17
CA PRO A 131 14.50 17.55 11.88
C PRO A 131 15.28 16.23 11.90
N THR A 132 15.08 15.43 10.87
CA THR A 132 15.76 14.15 10.68
C THR A 132 17.15 14.35 10.07
N ARG A 133 17.98 13.32 10.16
CA ARG A 133 19.26 13.30 9.44
C ARG A 133 19.05 13.39 7.93
N HIS A 134 17.99 12.78 7.41
CA HIS A 134 17.62 12.86 6.01
C HIS A 134 17.28 14.29 5.57
N ASP A 135 16.55 15.06 6.39
CA ASP A 135 16.28 16.49 6.11
C ASP A 135 17.59 17.27 5.91
N LEU A 136 18.55 17.05 6.81
CA LEU A 136 19.87 17.68 6.72
C LEU A 136 20.60 17.25 5.45
N ASP A 137 20.60 15.95 5.12
CA ASP A 137 21.29 15.42 3.93
C ASP A 137 20.71 16.02 2.63
N VAL A 138 19.38 16.16 2.54
CA VAL A 138 18.72 16.77 1.38
C VAL A 138 19.03 18.27 1.30
N LEU A 139 18.92 18.99 2.42
CA LEU A 139 19.19 20.43 2.47
C LEU A 139 20.67 20.75 2.18
N GLU A 140 21.61 19.94 2.66
CA GLU A 140 23.03 20.06 2.33
C GLU A 140 23.29 19.78 0.84
N GLY A 141 22.50 18.92 0.20
CA GLY A 141 22.52 18.71 -1.24
C GLY A 141 22.21 19.98 -2.04
N LEU A 142 21.46 20.92 -1.45
CA LEU A 142 21.11 22.23 -2.03
C LEU A 142 22.21 23.29 -1.85
N ALA A 143 23.34 22.95 -1.23
CA ALA A 143 24.43 23.90 -1.04
C ALA A 143 24.99 24.39 -2.37
N VAL A 144 25.28 25.70 -2.42
CA VAL A 144 25.75 26.38 -3.64
C VAL A 144 27.14 25.90 -4.05
N GLY A 145 28.10 25.90 -3.11
CA GLY A 145 29.48 25.54 -3.41
C GLY A 145 30.07 26.44 -4.51
N GLU A 146 30.80 25.84 -5.46
CA GLU A 146 31.39 26.51 -6.64
C GLU A 146 30.54 26.32 -7.91
N ARG A 147 29.23 26.06 -7.76
CA ARG A 147 28.33 25.71 -8.88
C ARG A 147 27.73 26.95 -9.53
N GLU A 148 27.66 26.92 -10.86
CA GLU A 148 26.87 27.89 -11.64
C GLU A 148 25.36 27.66 -11.44
N PRO A 149 24.47 28.64 -11.72
CA PRO A 149 23.03 28.52 -11.43
C PRO A 149 22.32 27.31 -12.06
N ASP A 150 22.68 26.93 -13.29
CA ASP A 150 22.13 25.74 -13.96
C ASP A 150 22.61 24.44 -13.29
N GLU A 151 23.88 24.37 -12.90
CA GLU A 151 24.44 23.23 -12.17
C GLU A 151 23.85 23.11 -10.77
N LEU A 152 23.59 24.25 -10.11
CA LEU A 152 22.91 24.32 -8.83
C LEU A 152 21.47 23.81 -8.95
N TYR A 153 20.75 24.18 -10.01
CA TYR A 153 19.42 23.63 -10.26
C TYR A 153 19.46 22.12 -10.47
N LEU A 154 20.43 21.59 -11.22
CA LEU A 154 20.63 20.14 -11.36
C LEU A 154 20.96 19.48 -10.01
N ALA A 155 21.77 20.12 -9.17
CA ALA A 155 22.01 19.62 -7.81
C ALA A 155 20.75 19.62 -6.93
N HIS A 156 19.89 20.62 -7.06
CA HIS A 156 18.55 20.57 -6.42
C HIS A 156 17.75 19.42 -6.99
N CYS A 157 17.88 19.18 -8.29
CA CYS A 157 17.17 18.11 -8.92
C CYS A 157 17.56 16.73 -8.35
N ASP A 158 18.84 16.54 -8.08
CA ASP A 158 19.39 15.32 -7.50
C ASP A 158 19.09 15.21 -6.00
N ALA A 159 19.18 16.31 -5.25
CA ALA A 159 18.89 16.33 -3.82
C ALA A 159 17.43 15.94 -3.51
N PHE A 160 16.49 16.36 -4.38
CA PHE A 160 15.09 15.99 -4.29
C PHE A 160 14.78 14.64 -4.99
N ASP A 161 15.80 13.84 -5.34
CA ASP A 161 15.58 12.57 -6.01
C ASP A 161 15.18 11.44 -5.08
N VAL A 162 13.90 11.11 -5.10
CA VAL A 162 13.28 10.06 -4.29
C VAL A 162 13.94 8.69 -4.51
N GLU A 163 14.40 8.39 -5.72
CA GLU A 163 15.07 7.12 -6.02
C GLU A 163 16.42 6.99 -5.28
N GLN A 164 17.13 8.10 -5.04
CA GLN A 164 18.36 8.09 -4.23
C GLN A 164 18.06 7.77 -2.77
N VAL A 165 17.00 8.37 -2.22
CA VAL A 165 16.53 8.09 -0.85
C VAL A 165 16.10 6.64 -0.71
N THR A 166 15.32 6.15 -1.66
CA THR A 166 14.85 4.76 -1.73
C THR A 166 16.03 3.79 -1.77
N THR A 167 17.02 4.04 -2.63
CA THR A 167 18.20 3.19 -2.78
C THR A 167 19.05 3.16 -1.52
N ARG A 168 19.21 4.32 -0.86
CA ARG A 168 19.96 4.41 0.39
C ARG A 168 19.23 3.71 1.53
N PHE A 169 17.93 3.99 1.69
CA PHE A 169 17.07 3.34 2.67
C PHE A 169 17.15 1.82 2.51
N TYR A 170 17.00 1.30 1.29
CA TYR A 170 17.12 -0.13 0.99
C TYR A 170 18.45 -0.70 1.48
N ARG A 171 19.57 -0.08 1.09
CA ARG A 171 20.91 -0.58 1.43
C ARG A 171 21.14 -0.63 2.94
N GLU A 172 20.68 0.39 3.66
CA GLU A 172 20.79 0.47 5.11
C GLU A 172 19.82 -0.49 5.81
N TYR A 173 18.57 -0.61 5.31
CA TYR A 173 17.57 -1.55 5.79
C TYR A 173 18.04 -3.01 5.66
N ALA A 174 18.63 -3.38 4.52
CA ALA A 174 19.17 -4.73 4.33
C ALA A 174 20.31 -5.06 5.33
N ARG A 175 21.10 -4.06 5.73
CA ARG A 175 22.12 -4.23 6.80
C ARG A 175 21.46 -4.40 8.16
N LEU A 176 20.46 -3.58 8.47
CA LEU A 176 19.68 -3.69 9.70
C LEU A 176 19.01 -5.07 9.80
N PHE A 177 18.42 -5.55 8.71
CA PHE A 177 17.75 -6.84 8.65
C PHE A 177 18.71 -7.99 8.96
N ARG A 178 19.88 -8.05 8.32
CA ARG A 178 20.91 -9.07 8.63
C ARG A 178 21.36 -9.02 10.09
N ARG A 179 21.45 -7.82 10.67
CA ARG A 179 21.76 -7.64 12.10
C ARG A 179 20.64 -8.22 12.99
N VAL A 180 19.38 -7.99 12.63
CA VAL A 180 18.22 -8.56 13.34
C VAL A 180 18.25 -10.09 13.29
N GLU A 181 18.43 -10.69 12.11
CA GLU A 181 18.55 -12.14 11.96
C GLU A 181 19.68 -12.73 12.81
N THR A 182 20.84 -12.08 12.79
CA THR A 182 22.00 -12.49 13.59
C THR A 182 21.69 -12.42 15.09
N THR A 183 21.06 -11.32 15.53
CA THR A 183 20.69 -11.12 16.93
C THR A 183 19.64 -12.14 17.39
N LEU A 184 18.63 -12.42 16.56
CA LEU A 184 17.61 -13.44 16.85
C LEU A 184 18.25 -14.81 17.11
N LYS A 185 19.14 -15.25 16.20
CA LYS A 185 19.90 -16.51 16.33
C LYS A 185 20.77 -16.55 17.58
N GLU A 186 21.56 -15.51 17.81
CA GLU A 186 22.56 -15.51 18.90
C GLU A 186 21.94 -15.45 20.28
N GLN A 187 20.85 -14.68 20.43
CA GLN A 187 20.22 -14.40 21.71
C GLN A 187 19.13 -15.42 22.09
N ASN A 188 18.66 -16.22 21.13
CA ASN A 188 17.57 -17.18 21.34
C ASN A 188 17.97 -18.60 20.88
N ARG A 189 19.13 -19.08 21.34
CA ARG A 189 19.72 -20.38 20.93
C ARG A 189 18.84 -21.61 21.19
N GLY A 190 17.83 -21.49 22.04
CA GLY A 190 16.86 -22.55 22.33
C GLY A 190 15.69 -22.64 21.35
N VAL A 191 15.57 -21.70 20.40
CA VAL A 191 14.42 -21.61 19.48
C VAL A 191 14.77 -22.27 18.14
N ALA A 192 14.24 -23.47 17.90
CA ALA A 192 14.50 -24.25 16.68
C ALA A 192 14.16 -23.48 15.39
N LEU A 193 13.08 -22.67 15.42
CA LEU A 193 12.61 -21.86 14.30
C LEU A 193 13.71 -20.95 13.71
N PHE A 194 14.62 -20.43 14.54
CA PHE A 194 15.67 -19.52 14.10
C PHE A 194 16.85 -20.22 13.42
N TYR A 195 16.90 -21.54 13.43
CA TYR A 195 17.90 -22.33 12.70
C TYR A 195 17.42 -22.75 11.31
N GLU A 196 16.15 -22.54 11.00
CA GLU A 196 15.57 -22.70 9.66
C GLU A 196 15.67 -21.35 8.93
N PRO A 197 16.48 -21.21 7.85
CA PRO A 197 16.74 -19.93 7.21
C PRO A 197 15.47 -19.19 6.75
N GLU A 198 14.53 -19.92 6.13
CA GLU A 198 13.27 -19.39 5.62
C GLU A 198 12.40 -18.84 6.77
N LYS A 199 12.25 -19.60 7.87
CA LYS A 199 11.44 -19.18 9.01
C LYS A 199 12.07 -18.03 9.79
N LEU A 200 13.39 -18.02 9.96
CA LEU A 200 14.11 -16.88 10.55
C LEU A 200 13.87 -15.61 9.73
N HIS A 201 14.01 -15.71 8.41
CA HIS A 201 13.81 -14.61 7.49
C HIS A 201 12.40 -14.04 7.61
N ALA A 202 11.39 -14.91 7.53
CA ALA A 202 9.99 -14.53 7.70
C ALA A 202 9.72 -13.87 9.06
N PHE A 203 10.32 -14.38 10.14
CA PHE A 203 10.18 -13.78 11.48
C PHE A 203 10.81 -12.39 11.56
N ALA A 204 12.04 -12.22 11.07
CA ALA A 204 12.73 -10.94 11.04
C ALA A 204 11.97 -9.91 10.19
N GLN A 205 11.42 -10.35 9.06
CA GLN A 205 10.59 -9.55 8.17
C GLN A 205 9.30 -9.08 8.85
N ARG A 206 8.58 -9.97 9.53
CA ARG A 206 7.38 -9.61 10.29
C ARG A 206 7.69 -8.66 11.43
N LEU A 207 8.78 -8.88 12.17
CA LEU A 207 9.21 -8.01 13.26
C LEU A 207 9.51 -6.59 12.75
N LEU A 208 10.34 -6.46 11.72
CA LEU A 208 10.68 -5.15 11.16
C LEU A 208 9.48 -4.50 10.46
N GLY A 209 8.62 -5.29 9.80
CA GLY A 209 7.36 -4.84 9.22
C GLY A 209 6.41 -4.24 10.27
N ARG A 210 6.26 -4.89 11.42
CA ARG A 210 5.51 -4.38 12.58
C ARG A 210 6.08 -3.05 13.08
N VAL A 211 7.38 -2.97 13.33
CA VAL A 211 8.01 -1.73 13.82
C VAL A 211 7.88 -0.59 12.80
N MET A 212 8.08 -0.88 11.52
CA MET A 212 7.95 0.10 10.46
C MET A 212 6.50 0.61 10.33
N PHE A 213 5.51 -0.28 10.46
CA PHE A 213 4.10 0.13 10.52
C PHE A 213 3.83 1.08 11.69
N LEU A 214 4.42 0.83 12.87
CA LEU A 214 4.35 1.76 14.00
C LEU A 214 4.90 3.15 13.65
N TYR A 215 5.97 3.23 12.86
CA TYR A 215 6.54 4.51 12.40
C TYR A 215 5.56 5.29 11.50
N PHE A 216 4.79 4.63 10.65
CA PHE A 216 3.74 5.28 9.86
C PHE A 216 2.59 5.80 10.74
N ILE A 217 2.06 4.97 11.64
CA ILE A 217 0.90 5.37 12.47
C ILE A 217 1.26 6.35 13.59
N GLN A 218 2.49 6.32 14.13
CA GLN A 218 2.91 7.31 15.12
C GLN A 218 2.99 8.70 14.48
N LYS A 219 3.44 8.81 13.21
CA LYS A 219 3.47 10.10 12.49
C LYS A 219 2.08 10.70 12.31
N LYS A 220 1.05 9.85 12.20
CA LYS A 220 -0.37 10.24 12.24
C LYS A 220 -0.89 10.59 13.63
N GLY A 221 -0.11 10.38 14.69
CA GLY A 221 -0.49 10.63 16.08
C GLY A 221 -1.37 9.54 16.68
N TRP A 222 -1.47 8.36 16.06
CA TRP A 222 -2.34 7.29 16.56
C TRP A 222 -1.77 6.59 17.80
N LEU A 223 -0.46 6.70 18.02
CA LEU A 223 0.17 6.21 19.24
C LEU A 223 0.11 7.28 20.33
N ALA A 224 -1.06 7.41 20.95
CA ALA A 224 -1.32 8.34 22.06
C ALA A 224 -1.02 9.83 21.77
N GLY A 225 -1.17 10.25 20.51
CA GLY A 225 -0.85 11.62 20.08
C GLY A 225 0.65 11.92 20.01
N ASP A 226 1.53 10.93 20.19
CA ASP A 226 2.97 11.12 20.22
C ASP A 226 3.62 10.71 18.88
N PRO A 227 4.11 11.68 18.07
CA PRO A 227 4.78 11.40 16.81
C PRO A 227 6.16 10.73 16.96
N ARG A 228 6.68 10.62 18.19
CA ARG A 228 7.91 9.92 18.54
C ARG A 228 7.71 8.86 19.61
N PHE A 229 6.50 8.29 19.68
CA PHE A 229 6.10 7.32 20.70
C PHE A 229 7.17 6.27 21.00
N LEU A 230 7.69 5.58 19.98
CA LEU A 230 8.69 4.52 20.16
C LEU A 230 9.97 5.00 20.83
N THR A 231 10.53 6.12 20.36
CA THR A 231 11.76 6.72 20.92
C THR A 231 11.54 7.18 22.35
N ASN A 232 10.40 7.80 22.63
CA ASN A 232 10.06 8.28 23.96
C ASN A 232 9.84 7.12 24.93
N GLN A 233 9.12 6.06 24.53
CA GLN A 233 8.98 4.84 25.33
C GLN A 233 10.32 4.13 25.54
N TYR A 234 11.20 4.11 24.55
CA TYR A 234 12.56 3.57 24.73
C TYR A 234 13.32 4.36 25.81
N THR A 235 13.28 5.69 25.75
CA THR A 235 13.97 6.54 26.74
C THR A 235 13.42 6.35 28.15
N VAL A 236 12.09 6.19 28.29
CA VAL A 236 11.44 6.03 29.60
C VAL A 236 11.58 4.61 30.17
N LYS A 237 11.50 3.56 29.33
CA LYS A 237 11.44 2.16 29.79
C LYS A 237 12.77 1.43 29.71
N ALA A 238 13.63 1.74 28.74
CA ALA A 238 14.92 1.06 28.58
C ALA A 238 16.01 1.61 29.52
N ARG A 239 15.97 2.90 29.88
CA ARG A 239 16.93 3.50 30.85
C ARG A 239 16.67 3.09 32.31
N ASN A 240 15.48 2.60 32.63
CA ASN A 240 15.04 2.26 33.99
C ASN A 240 15.08 0.73 34.29
N GLU A 241 15.91 -0.04 33.57
CA GLU A 241 16.20 -1.49 33.76
C GLU A 241 15.25 -2.52 33.10
N GLY A 242 14.39 -2.10 32.17
CA GLY A 242 13.47 -2.99 31.46
C GLY A 242 13.91 -3.40 30.05
N ASN A 243 13.49 -4.58 29.58
CA ASN A 243 13.62 -4.98 28.18
C ASN A 243 12.60 -4.24 27.30
N PHE A 244 13.06 -3.45 26.33
CA PHE A 244 12.19 -2.62 25.49
C PHE A 244 11.19 -3.45 24.67
N TYR A 245 11.64 -4.58 24.12
CA TYR A 245 10.75 -5.43 23.34
C TYR A 245 9.63 -6.00 24.21
N ALA A 246 9.99 -6.68 25.31
CA ALA A 246 9.02 -7.36 26.18
C ALA A 246 8.08 -6.39 26.91
N LEU A 247 8.53 -5.17 27.26
CA LEU A 247 7.73 -4.22 28.03
C LEU A 247 6.97 -3.20 27.18
N VAL A 248 7.38 -2.98 25.93
CA VAL A 248 6.77 -1.97 25.05
C VAL A 248 6.23 -2.61 23.79
N LEU A 249 7.09 -3.20 22.96
CA LEU A 249 6.68 -3.66 21.63
C LEU A 249 5.73 -4.86 21.70
N GLU A 250 6.01 -5.85 22.53
CA GLU A 250 5.20 -7.05 22.64
C GLU A 250 3.77 -6.75 23.16
N PRO A 251 3.57 -5.99 24.26
CA PRO A 251 2.24 -5.54 24.65
C PRO A 251 1.58 -4.64 23.60
N LEU A 252 2.34 -3.75 22.96
CA LEU A 252 1.81 -2.87 21.92
C LEU A 252 1.27 -3.67 20.73
N PHE A 253 2.01 -4.67 20.26
CA PHE A 253 1.59 -5.53 19.16
C PHE A 253 0.39 -6.38 19.57
N PHE A 254 0.53 -7.21 20.59
CA PHE A 254 -0.39 -8.33 20.80
C PHE A 254 -1.58 -8.00 21.72
N ASP A 255 -1.46 -6.97 22.55
CA ASP A 255 -2.52 -6.58 23.47
C ASP A 255 -3.20 -5.27 23.05
N ILE A 256 -2.42 -4.27 22.62
CA ILE A 256 -2.97 -2.94 22.32
C ILE A 256 -3.53 -2.88 20.90
N LEU A 257 -2.70 -3.15 19.89
CA LEU A 257 -3.13 -3.04 18.50
C LEU A 257 -4.02 -4.21 18.05
N ASN A 258 -3.98 -5.33 18.78
CA ASN A 258 -4.69 -6.57 18.43
C ASN A 258 -5.88 -6.94 19.35
N ARG A 259 -6.21 -6.13 20.38
CA ARG A 259 -7.44 -6.36 21.18
C ARG A 259 -8.30 -5.10 21.24
N ARG A 260 -9.62 -5.23 21.19
CA ARG A 260 -10.54 -4.12 21.43
C ARG A 260 -10.53 -3.72 22.91
N ARG A 261 -10.60 -2.42 23.17
CA ARG A 261 -10.72 -1.84 24.51
C ARG A 261 -11.77 -0.73 24.51
N PRO A 262 -12.43 -0.44 25.65
CA PRO A 262 -13.32 0.72 25.76
C PRO A 262 -12.57 2.01 25.42
N ASN A 263 -13.14 2.81 24.51
CA ASN A 263 -12.59 4.10 24.05
C ASN A 263 -11.12 4.06 23.60
N ASP A 264 -10.64 2.89 23.16
CA ASP A 264 -9.24 2.65 22.79
C ASP A 264 -8.23 3.03 23.88
N GLU A 265 -8.65 3.10 25.14
CA GLU A 265 -7.77 3.44 26.26
C GLU A 265 -6.72 2.35 26.49
N SER A 266 -5.48 2.78 26.75
CA SER A 266 -4.36 1.90 27.06
C SER A 266 -3.49 2.50 28.17
N THR A 267 -2.50 1.75 28.63
CA THR A 267 -1.52 2.20 29.63
C THR A 267 -0.72 3.43 29.20
N TRP A 268 -0.69 3.74 27.89
CA TRP A 268 0.05 4.86 27.33
C TRP A 268 -0.84 6.00 26.81
N GLY A 269 -2.14 5.95 27.07
CA GLY A 269 -3.14 6.84 26.48
C GLY A 269 -3.98 6.12 25.44
N SER A 270 -4.80 6.84 24.67
CA SER A 270 -5.67 6.19 23.69
C SER A 270 -4.90 5.78 22.43
N ILE A 271 -4.95 4.48 22.10
CA ILE A 271 -4.29 3.86 20.95
C ILE A 271 -5.30 2.91 20.30
N PRO A 272 -5.62 3.10 19.00
CA PRO A 272 -6.70 2.38 18.35
C PRO A 272 -6.40 0.90 18.21
N TYR A 273 -7.44 0.09 18.22
CA TYR A 273 -7.38 -1.30 17.78
C TYR A 273 -7.39 -1.38 16.24
N LEU A 274 -6.42 -2.08 15.67
CA LEU A 274 -6.20 -2.15 14.21
C LEU A 274 -6.48 -3.52 13.59
N ASN A 275 -7.04 -4.47 14.34
CA ASN A 275 -7.31 -5.84 13.89
C ASN A 275 -6.05 -6.72 13.66
N GLY A 276 -6.29 -8.04 13.65
CA GLY A 276 -5.31 -9.04 14.03
C GLY A 276 -4.34 -9.52 12.97
N GLY A 277 -4.39 -9.13 11.71
CA GLY A 277 -3.47 -9.69 10.71
C GLY A 277 -1.97 -9.49 11.05
N LEU A 278 -1.41 -8.29 10.85
CA LEU A 278 0.02 -8.03 11.13
C LEU A 278 0.39 -8.30 12.60
N PHE A 279 -0.55 -8.02 13.51
CA PHE A 279 -0.32 -8.04 14.96
C PHE A 279 -0.80 -9.32 15.63
N GLU A 280 -1.11 -10.37 14.86
CA GLU A 280 -1.41 -11.69 15.41
C GLU A 280 -0.15 -12.32 15.97
N ARG A 281 -0.29 -12.88 17.17
CA ARG A 281 0.81 -13.61 17.80
C ARG A 281 1.04 -14.90 17.02
N ASP A 282 2.22 -14.99 16.41
CA ASP A 282 2.65 -16.06 15.54
C ASP A 282 3.73 -16.96 16.17
N TYR A 283 3.97 -16.81 17.48
CA TYR A 283 4.90 -17.61 18.26
C TYR A 283 4.45 -17.74 19.72
N ASP A 284 4.87 -18.82 20.38
CA ASP A 284 4.52 -19.16 21.77
C ASP A 284 5.73 -19.29 22.71
N PHE A 285 6.95 -19.08 22.20
CA PHE A 285 8.18 -19.10 22.98
C PHE A 285 8.55 -17.73 23.58
N LEU A 286 9.41 -17.73 24.60
CA LEU A 286 9.99 -16.51 25.17
C LEU A 286 11.02 -15.92 24.20
N LEU A 287 10.74 -14.74 23.68
CA LEU A 287 11.66 -14.00 22.80
C LEU A 287 12.47 -12.99 23.61
N TYR A 288 13.80 -13.04 23.47
CA TYR A 288 14.69 -12.02 24.02
C TYR A 288 15.40 -11.25 22.91
N LEU A 289 15.28 -9.91 22.95
CA LEU A 289 15.98 -8.98 22.08
C LEU A 289 16.65 -7.89 22.90
N PRO A 290 17.96 -7.63 22.75
CA PRO A 290 18.68 -6.68 23.57
C PRO A 290 18.25 -5.23 23.26
N ASN A 291 18.24 -4.36 24.26
CA ASN A 291 17.89 -2.93 24.08
C ASN A 291 18.80 -2.23 23.06
N SER A 292 20.08 -2.62 22.97
CA SER A 292 21.03 -2.10 21.97
C SER A 292 20.65 -2.38 20.50
N LEU A 293 19.70 -3.31 20.27
CA LEU A 293 19.10 -3.52 18.96
C LEU A 293 18.12 -2.40 18.61
N PHE A 294 17.50 -1.75 19.60
CA PHE A 294 16.48 -0.71 19.45
C PHE A 294 16.97 0.70 19.81
N ASP A 295 18.28 0.89 19.98
CA ASP A 295 18.84 2.17 20.41
C ASP A 295 18.52 3.31 19.41
N PRO A 296 17.79 4.38 19.83
CA PRO A 296 17.43 5.49 18.97
C PRO A 296 18.61 6.43 18.65
N GLU A 297 19.69 6.39 19.43
CA GLU A 297 20.88 7.23 19.22
C GLU A 297 21.94 6.53 18.36
N SER A 298 21.72 5.27 18.00
CA SER A 298 22.62 4.48 17.17
C SER A 298 22.06 4.30 15.77
N ASP A 299 22.80 4.70 14.75
CA ASP A 299 22.46 4.40 13.34
C ASP A 299 22.28 2.90 13.07
N ALA A 300 22.91 2.04 13.88
CA ALA A 300 22.76 0.61 13.77
C ALA A 300 21.46 0.11 14.41
N GLY A 301 20.92 0.82 15.40
CA GLY A 301 19.70 0.45 16.12
C GLY A 301 18.45 0.61 15.23
N ILE A 302 17.44 -0.22 15.45
CA ILE A 302 16.19 -0.19 14.66
C ILE A 302 15.53 1.18 14.74
N LEU A 303 15.41 1.75 15.95
CA LEU A 303 14.79 3.07 16.12
C LEU A 303 15.68 4.18 15.55
N GLY A 304 17.00 4.12 15.74
CA GLY A 304 17.92 5.13 15.20
C GLY A 304 17.93 5.14 13.67
N PHE A 305 17.92 3.95 13.05
CA PHE A 305 17.74 3.80 11.61
C PHE A 305 16.46 4.47 11.14
N PHE A 306 15.30 4.13 11.69
CA PHE A 306 14.03 4.70 11.23
C PHE A 306 13.90 6.21 11.56
N ASN A 307 14.45 6.68 12.68
CA ASN A 307 14.49 8.10 13.04
C ASN A 307 15.31 8.96 12.05
N ASN A 308 16.22 8.34 11.30
CA ASN A 308 17.01 9.04 10.28
C ASN A 308 16.20 9.41 9.04
N TYR A 309 15.02 8.83 8.83
CA TYR A 309 14.20 9.03 7.64
C TYR A 309 12.86 9.70 7.96
N ASN A 310 12.36 10.49 7.01
CA ASN A 310 10.98 10.93 7.05
C ASN A 310 10.08 9.82 6.54
N PHE A 311 8.93 9.65 7.19
CA PHE A 311 7.88 8.74 6.76
C PHE A 311 6.70 9.58 6.30
N THR A 312 6.23 9.32 5.09
CA THR A 312 4.97 9.84 4.60
C THR A 312 3.98 8.69 4.54
N VAL A 313 2.79 8.90 5.09
CA VAL A 313 1.74 7.88 4.97
C VAL A 313 1.16 7.89 3.55
N ALA A 314 1.12 9.04 2.89
CA ALA A 314 0.48 9.18 1.58
C ALA A 314 1.30 8.46 0.52
N GLU A 315 0.66 7.57 -0.23
CA GLU A 315 1.30 6.98 -1.41
C GLU A 315 1.44 8.08 -2.47
N GLU A 316 2.66 8.28 -2.95
CA GLU A 316 2.97 9.33 -3.90
C GLU A 316 2.12 9.21 -5.18
N THR A 317 2.04 10.26 -5.97
CA THR A 317 1.49 10.20 -7.34
C THR A 317 2.56 10.58 -8.35
N PRO A 318 2.41 10.25 -9.65
CA PRO A 318 3.41 10.65 -10.67
C PRO A 318 3.66 12.17 -10.77
N VAL A 319 2.76 12.99 -10.22
CA VAL A 319 2.79 14.46 -10.26
C VAL A 319 3.16 15.11 -8.92
N ASP A 320 3.09 14.36 -7.82
CA ASP A 320 3.43 14.80 -6.47
C ASP A 320 4.25 13.73 -5.76
N ARG A 321 5.53 14.01 -5.57
CA ARG A 321 6.49 13.13 -4.91
C ARG A 321 7.07 13.83 -3.70
N GLU A 322 7.10 13.12 -2.57
CA GLU A 322 7.64 13.62 -1.32
C GLU A 322 8.96 12.92 -1.06
N VAL A 323 9.99 13.68 -0.70
CA VAL A 323 11.31 13.13 -0.37
C VAL A 323 11.24 12.51 1.02
N ALA A 324 10.57 11.35 1.10
CA ALA A 324 10.24 10.60 2.31
C ALA A 324 10.04 9.12 1.96
N VAL A 325 10.05 8.26 2.97
CA VAL A 325 9.71 6.84 2.86
C VAL A 325 8.21 6.70 2.81
N ASP A 326 7.69 6.17 1.71
CA ASP A 326 6.28 5.90 1.49
C ASP A 326 5.95 4.38 1.62
N PRO A 327 4.66 3.99 1.68
CA PRO A 327 4.27 2.59 1.68
C PRO A 327 4.67 1.79 0.43
N GLU A 328 4.90 2.44 -0.70
CA GLU A 328 5.31 1.78 -1.96
C GLU A 328 6.75 1.28 -1.88
N MET A 329 7.65 2.07 -1.27
CA MET A 329 9.05 1.70 -1.03
C MET A 329 9.15 0.39 -0.24
N LEU A 330 8.15 0.06 0.58
CA LEU A 330 8.09 -1.22 1.29
C LEU A 330 8.06 -2.39 0.31
N GLY A 331 7.20 -2.32 -0.71
CA GLY A 331 7.11 -3.34 -1.73
C GLY A 331 8.47 -3.60 -2.37
N ARG A 332 9.14 -2.53 -2.80
CA ARG A 332 10.49 -2.60 -3.40
C ARG A 332 11.54 -3.16 -2.46
N VAL A 333 11.56 -2.71 -1.20
CA VAL A 333 12.55 -3.17 -0.21
C VAL A 333 12.38 -4.66 0.04
N PHE A 334 11.15 -5.11 0.29
CA PHE A 334 10.90 -6.52 0.55
C PHE A 334 11.09 -7.39 -0.69
N GLU A 335 10.66 -6.96 -1.88
CA GLU A 335 10.88 -7.69 -3.15
C GLU A 335 12.37 -7.93 -3.41
N ASN A 336 13.19 -6.88 -3.33
CA ASN A 336 14.63 -6.99 -3.54
C ASN A 336 15.29 -7.91 -2.52
N MET A 337 14.77 -7.95 -1.29
CA MET A 337 15.24 -8.87 -0.26
C MET A 337 14.87 -10.32 -0.55
N MET A 338 13.67 -10.57 -1.11
CA MET A 338 13.29 -11.89 -1.60
C MET A 338 14.17 -12.30 -2.79
N GLU A 339 14.46 -11.38 -3.72
CA GLU A 339 15.33 -11.62 -4.87
C GLU A 339 16.77 -11.95 -4.48
N GLU A 340 17.32 -11.31 -3.44
CA GLU A 340 18.66 -11.62 -2.91
C GLU A 340 18.77 -13.09 -2.46
N GLN A 341 17.69 -13.70 -1.96
CA GLN A 341 17.67 -15.13 -1.60
C GLN A 341 17.66 -16.06 -2.83
N GLU A 342 17.14 -15.59 -3.97
CA GLU A 342 16.71 -16.45 -5.07
C GLU A 342 17.45 -16.23 -6.41
N ARG A 343 18.59 -15.52 -6.40
CA ARG A 343 19.40 -15.19 -7.59
C ARG A 343 19.37 -16.31 -8.65
N GLY A 344 18.62 -16.06 -9.74
CA GLY A 344 18.52 -16.91 -10.93
C GLY A 344 17.29 -17.83 -11.03
N ARG A 345 16.35 -17.84 -10.07
CA ARG A 345 15.17 -18.73 -10.09
C ARG A 345 13.82 -18.02 -10.04
N SER A 346 13.78 -16.75 -9.63
CA SER A 346 12.54 -15.97 -9.50
C SER A 346 12.38 -14.97 -10.64
N GLY A 347 11.18 -14.97 -11.24
CA GLY A 347 10.75 -13.97 -12.22
C GLY A 347 10.11 -12.73 -11.59
N THR A 348 10.38 -12.44 -10.32
CA THR A 348 9.98 -11.19 -9.68
C THR A 348 10.73 -10.06 -10.37
N PHE A 349 10.00 -9.21 -11.09
CA PHE A 349 10.51 -7.97 -11.64
C PHE A 349 9.53 -6.87 -11.25
N TYR A 350 10.04 -5.86 -10.57
CA TYR A 350 9.26 -4.67 -10.24
C TYR A 350 8.72 -4.03 -11.52
N THR A 351 7.40 -3.84 -11.56
CA THR A 351 6.75 -3.11 -12.66
C THR A 351 6.79 -1.61 -12.34
N PRO A 352 7.43 -0.77 -13.18
CA PRO A 352 7.50 0.66 -12.92
C PRO A 352 6.11 1.30 -12.79
N ARG A 353 5.96 2.24 -11.85
CA ARG A 353 4.66 2.91 -11.57
C ARG A 353 3.95 3.46 -12.81
N PRO A 354 4.62 4.13 -13.76
CA PRO A 354 3.93 4.63 -14.95
C PRO A 354 3.29 3.49 -15.76
N ILE A 355 3.92 2.32 -15.77
CA ILE A 355 3.40 1.12 -16.45
C ILE A 355 2.22 0.54 -15.66
N VAL A 356 2.33 0.40 -14.34
CA VAL A 356 1.22 -0.07 -13.50
C VAL A 356 -0.02 0.80 -13.69
N HIS A 357 0.11 2.13 -13.53
CA HIS A 357 -1.00 3.05 -13.73
C HIS A 357 -1.57 3.00 -15.14
N TYR A 358 -0.70 2.95 -16.17
CA TYR A 358 -1.14 2.83 -17.55
C TYR A 358 -1.97 1.55 -17.77
N MET A 359 -1.48 0.39 -17.34
CA MET A 359 -2.17 -0.88 -17.48
C MET A 359 -3.51 -0.91 -16.73
N CYS A 360 -3.54 -0.39 -15.50
CA CYS A 360 -4.77 -0.29 -14.71
C CYS A 360 -5.82 0.59 -15.41
N ARG A 361 -5.40 1.74 -15.95
CA ARG A 361 -6.28 2.66 -16.68
C ARG A 361 -6.84 2.02 -17.94
N GLU A 362 -5.99 1.42 -18.76
CA GLU A 362 -6.44 0.79 -20.00
C GLU A 362 -7.42 -0.36 -19.74
N ALA A 363 -7.19 -1.17 -18.69
CA ALA A 363 -8.10 -2.23 -18.27
C ALA A 363 -9.45 -1.68 -17.79
N LEU A 364 -9.43 -0.69 -16.90
CA LEU A 364 -10.65 -0.05 -16.40
C LEU A 364 -11.41 0.69 -17.50
N LEU A 365 -10.71 1.31 -18.45
CA LEU A 365 -11.32 1.96 -19.61
C LEU A 365 -12.13 0.96 -20.44
N GLY A 366 -11.53 -0.18 -20.79
CA GLY A 366 -12.24 -1.23 -21.54
C GLY A 366 -13.50 -1.71 -20.82
N TYR A 367 -13.40 -1.96 -19.51
CA TYR A 367 -14.56 -2.34 -18.69
C TYR A 367 -15.65 -1.25 -18.67
N LEU A 368 -15.27 0.02 -18.44
CA LEU A 368 -16.22 1.12 -18.37
C LEU A 368 -16.90 1.39 -19.71
N GLU A 369 -16.19 1.29 -20.83
CA GLU A 369 -16.77 1.41 -22.18
C GLU A 369 -17.87 0.38 -22.38
N GLU A 370 -17.63 -0.88 -22.00
CA GLU A 370 -18.59 -1.96 -22.15
C GLU A 370 -19.83 -1.76 -21.25
N GLN A 371 -19.61 -1.43 -19.98
CA GLN A 371 -20.70 -1.28 -18.99
C GLN A 371 -21.52 -0.01 -19.17
N THR A 372 -20.89 1.09 -19.60
CA THR A 372 -21.56 2.41 -19.66
C THR A 372 -21.93 2.83 -21.07
N ARG A 373 -21.31 2.23 -22.11
CA ARG A 373 -21.40 2.64 -23.52
C ARG A 373 -21.01 4.10 -23.78
N LEU A 374 -20.19 4.68 -22.89
CA LEU A 374 -19.64 6.03 -23.06
C LEU A 374 -18.40 6.01 -23.95
N GLU A 375 -18.10 7.16 -24.56
CA GLU A 375 -16.94 7.33 -25.42
C GLU A 375 -15.62 7.25 -24.62
N ARG A 376 -14.62 6.55 -25.17
CA ARG A 376 -13.27 6.41 -24.58
C ARG A 376 -12.67 7.73 -24.15
N GLY A 377 -12.72 8.75 -25.01
CA GLY A 377 -12.11 10.05 -24.76
C GLY A 377 -12.69 10.74 -23.53
N LEU A 378 -14.02 10.64 -23.35
CA LEU A 378 -14.71 11.18 -22.19
C LEU A 378 -14.30 10.46 -20.90
N LEU A 379 -14.20 9.12 -20.93
CA LEU A 379 -13.77 8.32 -19.79
C LEU A 379 -12.31 8.56 -19.43
N LEU A 380 -11.43 8.61 -20.43
CA LEU A 380 -9.99 8.85 -20.27
C LEU A 380 -9.73 10.20 -19.57
N ALA A 381 -10.51 11.23 -19.93
CA ALA A 381 -10.43 12.53 -19.29
C ALA A 381 -10.67 12.49 -17.76
N GLN A 382 -11.42 11.50 -17.25
CA GLN A 382 -11.77 11.43 -15.83
C GLN A 382 -10.65 10.92 -14.93
N PHE A 383 -9.64 10.25 -15.48
CA PHE A 383 -8.43 9.81 -14.76
C PHE A 383 -7.42 10.95 -14.54
N ASP A 384 -7.67 12.12 -15.13
CA ASP A 384 -6.87 13.32 -14.93
C ASP A 384 -7.70 14.34 -14.13
N GLU A 385 -7.33 14.53 -12.85
CA GLU A 385 -8.02 15.46 -11.96
C GLU A 385 -7.96 16.91 -12.47
N ASP A 386 -6.92 17.25 -13.25
CA ASP A 386 -6.72 18.60 -13.80
C ASP A 386 -7.53 18.84 -15.10
N ASN A 387 -8.23 17.82 -15.61
CA ASN A 387 -9.01 17.94 -16.84
C ASN A 387 -10.34 18.68 -16.61
N GLN A 388 -10.68 19.59 -17.52
CA GLN A 388 -11.90 20.41 -17.48
C GLN A 388 -13.15 19.68 -18.01
N GLN A 389 -12.97 18.55 -18.70
CA GLN A 389 -14.08 17.78 -19.24
C GLN A 389 -14.73 16.96 -18.11
N ILE A 390 -15.85 17.46 -17.59
CA ILE A 390 -16.59 16.86 -16.47
C ILE A 390 -17.75 16.02 -17.02
N LEU A 391 -18.03 14.88 -16.38
CA LEU A 391 -19.21 14.06 -16.68
C LEU A 391 -20.52 14.82 -16.39
N SER A 392 -21.57 14.54 -17.15
CA SER A 392 -22.94 14.90 -16.71
C SER A 392 -23.37 14.03 -15.53
N VAL A 393 -24.36 14.50 -14.75
CA VAL A 393 -24.91 13.74 -13.61
C VAL A 393 -25.41 12.34 -14.03
N ALA A 394 -26.02 12.22 -15.22
CA ALA A 394 -26.50 10.94 -15.73
C ALA A 394 -25.34 9.99 -16.09
N GLN A 395 -24.27 10.50 -16.71
CA GLN A 395 -23.06 9.73 -17.03
C GLN A 395 -22.33 9.30 -15.75
N ALA A 396 -22.21 10.19 -14.77
CA ALA A 396 -21.64 9.86 -13.46
C ALA A 396 -22.42 8.72 -12.79
N GLY A 397 -23.77 8.73 -12.86
CA GLY A 397 -24.58 7.64 -12.34
C GLY A 397 -24.36 6.29 -13.05
N LEU A 398 -24.04 6.29 -14.35
CA LEU A 398 -23.67 5.07 -15.07
C LEU A 398 -22.30 4.55 -14.63
N VAL A 399 -21.31 5.45 -14.55
CA VAL A 399 -19.96 5.11 -14.10
C VAL A 399 -19.99 4.58 -12.67
N GLU A 400 -20.68 5.22 -11.74
CA GLU A 400 -20.77 4.74 -10.34
C GLU A 400 -21.33 3.33 -10.24
N ARG A 401 -22.41 3.01 -10.96
CA ARG A 401 -22.95 1.65 -10.97
C ARG A 401 -21.94 0.62 -11.46
N ALA A 402 -21.17 0.96 -12.50
CA ALA A 402 -20.11 0.09 -12.99
C ALA A 402 -18.97 -0.07 -11.98
N LEU A 403 -18.63 0.99 -11.23
CA LEU A 403 -17.62 0.93 -10.17
C LEU A 403 -18.09 0.07 -8.99
N ASP A 404 -19.37 0.15 -8.61
CA ASP A 404 -19.91 -0.61 -7.47
C ASP A 404 -19.94 -2.13 -7.76
N SER A 405 -20.04 -2.53 -9.04
CA SER A 405 -20.04 -3.94 -9.48
C SER A 405 -18.68 -4.47 -9.92
N VAL A 406 -17.62 -3.64 -9.95
CA VAL A 406 -16.33 -4.04 -10.49
C VAL A 406 -15.69 -5.14 -9.65
N ARG A 407 -15.02 -6.09 -10.31
CA ARG A 407 -14.23 -7.16 -9.66
C ARG A 407 -12.90 -7.27 -10.39
N VAL A 408 -11.81 -7.28 -9.64
CA VAL A 408 -10.44 -7.27 -10.16
C VAL A 408 -9.65 -8.37 -9.46
N LEU A 409 -9.01 -9.23 -10.25
CA LEU A 409 -8.14 -10.30 -9.79
C LEU A 409 -6.73 -10.10 -10.33
N ASP A 410 -5.75 -10.11 -9.43
CA ASP A 410 -4.33 -10.24 -9.76
C ASP A 410 -3.83 -11.64 -9.38
N PRO A 411 -3.61 -12.56 -10.36
CA PRO A 411 -3.22 -13.94 -10.08
C PRO A 411 -1.73 -14.12 -9.75
N ALA A 412 -0.93 -13.06 -9.77
CA ALA A 412 0.47 -13.06 -9.38
C ALA A 412 0.80 -11.74 -8.68
N VAL A 413 0.08 -11.49 -7.59
CA VAL A 413 -0.08 -10.15 -7.02
C VAL A 413 1.21 -9.55 -6.46
N GLY A 414 2.20 -10.37 -6.13
CA GLY A 414 3.44 -9.92 -5.50
C GLY A 414 3.13 -9.05 -4.28
N THR A 415 3.80 -7.90 -4.18
CA THR A 415 3.55 -6.94 -3.08
C THR A 415 2.34 -6.02 -3.30
N GLY A 416 1.45 -6.32 -4.25
CA GLY A 416 0.18 -5.61 -4.42
C GLY A 416 0.23 -4.34 -5.27
N ALA A 417 1.25 -4.17 -6.12
CA ALA A 417 1.41 -2.97 -6.94
C ALA A 417 0.20 -2.70 -7.86
N PHE A 418 -0.31 -3.71 -8.57
CA PHE A 418 -1.49 -3.55 -9.42
C PHE A 418 -2.78 -3.35 -8.63
N LEU A 419 -2.95 -4.01 -7.49
CA LEU A 419 -4.15 -3.79 -6.66
C LEU A 419 -4.23 -2.37 -6.12
N LEU A 420 -3.11 -1.81 -5.65
CA LEU A 420 -3.04 -0.41 -5.24
C LEU A 420 -3.20 0.54 -6.43
N GLY A 421 -2.60 0.22 -7.57
CA GLY A 421 -2.79 0.96 -8.82
C GLY A 421 -4.26 1.07 -9.20
N VAL A 422 -4.97 -0.05 -9.27
CA VAL A 422 -6.41 -0.11 -9.53
C VAL A 422 -7.20 0.64 -8.47
N LEU A 423 -6.89 0.45 -7.17
CA LEU A 423 -7.56 1.16 -6.08
C LEU A 423 -7.48 2.69 -6.27
N HIS A 424 -6.32 3.21 -6.65
CA HIS A 424 -6.14 4.64 -6.93
C HIS A 424 -6.97 5.12 -8.10
N GLU A 425 -7.01 4.36 -9.20
CA GLU A 425 -7.80 4.72 -10.38
C GLU A 425 -9.32 4.65 -10.08
N LEU A 426 -9.78 3.66 -9.32
CA LEU A 426 -11.19 3.56 -8.87
C LEU A 426 -11.60 4.76 -8.02
N VAL A 427 -10.75 5.18 -7.06
CA VAL A 427 -10.99 6.36 -6.23
C VAL A 427 -11.01 7.64 -7.07
N ALA A 428 -10.10 7.79 -8.04
CA ALA A 428 -10.08 8.94 -8.95
C ALA A 428 -11.38 9.04 -9.77
N LEU A 429 -11.89 7.90 -10.26
CA LEU A 429 -13.16 7.84 -10.98
C LEU A 429 -14.37 8.16 -10.09
N LYS A 430 -14.41 7.68 -8.83
CA LYS A 430 -15.45 8.09 -7.87
C LYS A 430 -15.41 9.60 -7.61
N ARG A 431 -14.22 10.20 -7.44
CA ARG A 431 -14.09 11.66 -7.34
C ARG A 431 -14.61 12.37 -8.57
N ALA A 432 -14.33 11.88 -9.78
CA ALA A 432 -14.88 12.44 -11.01
C ALA A 432 -16.43 12.41 -11.03
N CYS A 433 -17.04 11.34 -10.54
CA CYS A 433 -18.50 11.24 -10.40
C CYS A 433 -19.07 12.26 -9.40
N TYR A 434 -18.37 12.53 -8.31
CA TYR A 434 -18.78 13.54 -7.32
C TYR A 434 -18.59 14.98 -7.84
N ARG A 435 -17.50 15.23 -8.59
CA ARG A 435 -17.28 16.51 -9.29
C ARG A 435 -18.43 16.84 -10.25
N ALA A 436 -18.97 15.84 -10.95
CA ALA A 436 -20.15 16.01 -11.82
C ALA A 436 -21.40 16.52 -11.07
N ARG A 437 -21.47 16.27 -9.76
CA ARG A 437 -22.53 16.75 -8.85
C ARG A 437 -22.16 18.03 -8.10
N ARG A 438 -21.02 18.65 -8.46
CA ARG A 438 -20.43 19.82 -7.79
C ARG A 438 -20.13 19.59 -6.31
N VAL A 439 -19.81 18.35 -5.95
CA VAL A 439 -19.34 17.99 -4.62
C VAL A 439 -17.82 17.79 -4.72
N GLU A 440 -17.06 18.69 -4.11
CA GLU A 440 -15.62 18.54 -3.97
C GLU A 440 -15.31 17.57 -2.81
N VAL A 441 -14.49 16.57 -3.09
CA VAL A 441 -14.06 15.58 -2.11
C VAL A 441 -12.54 15.66 -2.02
N GLY A 442 -12.04 16.10 -0.86
CA GLY A 442 -10.62 16.21 -0.61
C GLY A 442 -9.91 14.84 -0.63
N ARG A 443 -8.61 14.86 -0.96
CA ARG A 443 -7.82 13.62 -1.14
C ARG A 443 -7.74 12.74 0.12
N ALA A 444 -7.65 13.36 1.30
CA ALA A 444 -7.71 12.70 2.59
C ALA A 444 -9.03 13.12 3.28
N SER A 445 -10.05 12.29 3.10
CA SER A 445 -11.38 12.52 3.68
C SER A 445 -11.98 11.20 4.12
N ALA A 446 -12.82 11.23 5.16
CA ALA A 446 -13.57 10.07 5.63
C ALA A 446 -14.29 9.32 4.49
N LEU A 447 -14.90 10.09 3.58
CA LEU A 447 -15.58 9.54 2.40
C LEU A 447 -14.64 8.80 1.44
N THR A 448 -13.39 9.29 1.25
CA THR A 448 -12.39 8.57 0.45
C THR A 448 -11.99 7.27 1.13
N ALA A 449 -11.82 7.29 2.46
CA ALA A 449 -11.50 6.09 3.23
C ALA A 449 -12.61 5.04 3.14
N GLU A 450 -13.88 5.46 3.19
CA GLU A 450 -15.06 4.60 2.98
C GLU A 450 -15.05 3.94 1.61
N TRP A 451 -14.78 4.70 0.53
CA TRP A 451 -14.69 4.12 -0.81
C TRP A 451 -13.53 3.13 -0.93
N LYS A 452 -12.35 3.46 -0.41
CA LYS A 452 -11.22 2.54 -0.41
C LYS A 452 -11.55 1.25 0.33
N LYS A 453 -12.20 1.36 1.49
CA LYS A 453 -12.64 0.21 2.28
C LYS A 453 -13.61 -0.66 1.48
N ALA A 454 -14.60 -0.07 0.83
CA ALA A 454 -15.55 -0.79 -0.02
C ALA A 454 -14.86 -1.47 -1.22
N PHE A 455 -13.94 -0.80 -1.91
CA PHE A 455 -13.22 -1.43 -3.03
C PHE A 455 -12.32 -2.58 -2.57
N ILE A 456 -11.61 -2.41 -1.45
CA ILE A 456 -10.79 -3.48 -0.87
C ILE A 456 -11.66 -4.65 -0.40
N ALA A 457 -12.85 -4.36 0.13
CA ALA A 457 -13.81 -5.38 0.59
C ALA A 457 -14.44 -6.15 -0.56
N ASP A 458 -14.91 -5.45 -1.59
CA ASP A 458 -15.82 -6.05 -2.56
C ASP A 458 -15.14 -6.37 -3.89
N SER A 459 -14.12 -5.58 -4.26
CA SER A 459 -13.64 -5.49 -5.63
C SER A 459 -12.27 -6.09 -5.87
N LEU A 460 -11.37 -6.08 -4.88
CA LEU A 460 -9.96 -6.44 -5.07
C LEU A 460 -9.63 -7.84 -4.56
N TYR A 461 -9.02 -8.65 -5.43
CA TYR A 461 -8.61 -10.03 -5.16
C TYR A 461 -7.20 -10.27 -5.67
N GLY A 462 -6.40 -11.04 -4.94
CA GLY A 462 -5.03 -11.34 -5.32
C GLY A 462 -4.56 -12.71 -4.84
N VAL A 463 -3.71 -13.35 -5.64
CA VAL A 463 -3.06 -14.62 -5.32
C VAL A 463 -1.57 -14.51 -5.61
N ASP A 464 -0.74 -15.01 -4.70
CA ASP A 464 0.70 -15.15 -4.93
C ASP A 464 1.19 -16.46 -4.29
N ILE A 465 2.19 -17.09 -4.89
CA ILE A 465 2.77 -18.32 -4.34
C ILE A 465 3.53 -18.06 -3.03
N LYS A 466 4.03 -16.84 -2.83
CA LYS A 466 4.82 -16.44 -1.66
C LYS A 466 3.93 -15.80 -0.60
N ALA A 467 3.88 -16.42 0.58
CA ALA A 467 3.12 -15.89 1.70
C ALA A 467 3.64 -14.52 2.15
N GLU A 468 4.95 -14.29 2.07
CA GLU A 468 5.61 -13.04 2.42
C GLU A 468 5.14 -11.89 1.53
N ALA A 469 5.00 -12.12 0.23
CA ALA A 469 4.51 -11.13 -0.74
C ALA A 469 3.07 -10.71 -0.40
N ILE A 470 2.23 -11.68 -0.05
CA ILE A 470 0.85 -11.47 0.39
C ILE A 470 0.80 -10.62 1.68
N GLU A 471 1.66 -10.88 2.68
CA GLU A 471 1.69 -10.06 3.89
C GLU A 471 2.04 -8.59 3.58
N ILE A 472 2.94 -8.34 2.64
CA ILE A 472 3.33 -6.99 2.22
C ILE A 472 2.19 -6.33 1.45
N ALA A 473 1.51 -7.06 0.56
CA ALA A 473 0.34 -6.54 -0.15
C ALA A 473 -0.77 -6.12 0.83
N ARG A 474 -1.04 -6.95 1.86
CA ARG A 474 -1.98 -6.60 2.94
C ARG A 474 -1.53 -5.35 3.72
N LEU A 475 -0.25 -5.29 4.09
CA LEU A 475 0.33 -4.14 4.80
C LEU A 475 0.13 -2.84 4.02
N ARG A 476 0.40 -2.86 2.71
CA ARG A 476 0.27 -1.68 1.85
C ARG A 476 -1.18 -1.26 1.66
N LEU A 477 -2.12 -2.21 1.50
CA LEU A 477 -3.55 -1.91 1.47
C LEU A 477 -4.07 -1.34 2.79
N TRP A 478 -3.57 -1.82 3.93
CA TRP A 478 -3.91 -1.22 5.23
C TRP A 478 -3.35 0.19 5.37
N LEU A 479 -2.09 0.42 4.99
CA LEU A 479 -1.50 1.76 5.01
C LEU A 479 -2.31 2.71 4.11
N SER A 480 -2.77 2.27 2.93
CA SER A 480 -3.56 3.11 2.03
C SER A 480 -4.93 3.52 2.61
N LEU A 481 -5.51 2.72 3.52
CA LEU A 481 -6.71 3.07 4.30
C LEU A 481 -6.40 4.06 5.42
N VAL A 482 -5.34 3.80 6.18
CA VAL A 482 -4.89 4.61 7.33
C VAL A 482 -4.58 6.06 6.94
N VAL A 483 -4.11 6.29 5.71
CA VAL A 483 -3.79 7.62 5.19
C VAL A 483 -4.96 8.58 5.25
N ASP A 484 -6.17 8.10 4.98
CA ASP A 484 -7.34 8.96 4.79
C ASP A 484 -8.20 9.10 6.06
N LEU A 485 -7.86 8.38 7.12
CA LEU A 485 -8.59 8.35 8.38
C LEU A 485 -7.97 9.30 9.41
N GLU A 486 -8.84 10.07 10.06
CA GLU A 486 -8.52 10.74 11.32
C GLU A 486 -8.66 9.76 12.50
N ARG A 487 -8.01 10.08 13.62
CA ARG A 487 -7.93 9.16 14.77
C ARG A 487 -9.29 8.74 15.33
N ASP A 488 -10.24 9.67 15.39
CA ASP A 488 -11.60 9.46 15.89
C ASP A 488 -12.48 8.65 14.93
N GLN A 489 -12.00 8.42 13.71
CA GLN A 489 -12.67 7.66 12.65
C GLN A 489 -11.99 6.31 12.40
N VAL A 490 -11.02 5.92 13.23
CA VAL A 490 -10.30 4.66 13.06
C VAL A 490 -11.22 3.49 13.41
N GLU A 491 -11.77 2.90 12.36
CA GLU A 491 -12.38 1.59 12.45
C GLU A 491 -11.31 0.50 12.38
N PRO A 492 -11.57 -0.70 12.94
CA PRO A 492 -10.63 -1.80 12.82
C PRO A 492 -10.37 -2.13 11.35
N LEU A 493 -9.11 -2.40 11.02
CA LEU A 493 -8.76 -2.74 9.65
C LEU A 493 -9.49 -4.02 9.23
N PRO A 494 -9.96 -4.10 7.98
CA PRO A 494 -10.64 -5.29 7.50
C PRO A 494 -9.71 -6.50 7.45
N ASN A 495 -10.28 -7.69 7.60
CA ASN A 495 -9.53 -8.92 7.40
C ASN A 495 -9.41 -9.26 5.90
N LEU A 496 -8.18 -9.27 5.38
CA LEU A 496 -7.87 -9.51 3.97
C LEU A 496 -7.57 -10.98 3.63
N ASP A 497 -7.66 -11.92 4.57
CA ASP A 497 -7.24 -13.33 4.38
C ASP A 497 -7.93 -14.02 3.20
N TYR A 498 -9.22 -13.72 2.96
CA TYR A 498 -9.99 -14.30 1.85
C TYR A 498 -9.94 -13.47 0.56
N LYS A 499 -9.27 -12.31 0.58
CA LYS A 499 -9.06 -11.45 -0.60
C LYS A 499 -7.67 -11.61 -1.17
N LEU A 500 -6.68 -11.79 -0.29
CA LEU A 500 -5.28 -12.02 -0.62
C LEU A 500 -4.84 -13.38 -0.09
N ARG A 501 -4.66 -14.35 -0.99
CA ARG A 501 -4.30 -15.72 -0.64
C ARG A 501 -2.90 -16.10 -1.10
N ALA A 502 -2.16 -16.76 -0.21
CA ALA A 502 -0.97 -17.48 -0.58
C ALA A 502 -1.39 -18.79 -1.28
N GLY A 503 -0.95 -19.02 -2.51
CA GLY A 503 -1.32 -20.19 -3.29
C GLY A 503 -0.78 -20.15 -4.71
N ASN A 504 -0.81 -21.30 -5.37
CA ASN A 504 -0.43 -21.38 -6.78
C ASN A 504 -1.64 -21.01 -7.65
N SER A 505 -1.60 -19.88 -8.35
CA SER A 505 -2.72 -19.45 -9.22
C SER A 505 -2.96 -20.35 -10.43
N LEU A 506 -2.02 -21.23 -10.78
CA LEU A 506 -2.19 -22.24 -11.84
C LEU A 506 -2.88 -23.52 -11.35
N ILE A 507 -2.87 -23.77 -10.03
CA ILE A 507 -3.37 -25.01 -9.43
C ILE A 507 -4.19 -24.64 -8.20
N GLU A 508 -5.51 -24.73 -8.32
CA GLU A 508 -6.38 -24.61 -7.15
C GLU A 508 -6.12 -25.83 -6.26
N THR A 509 -5.80 -25.63 -4.97
CA THR A 509 -5.65 -26.73 -4.00
C THR A 509 -6.54 -26.48 -2.79
N PHE A 510 -7.17 -27.52 -2.28
CA PHE A 510 -7.92 -27.49 -1.03
C PHE A 510 -7.27 -28.49 -0.07
N ASP A 511 -6.80 -28.05 1.10
CA ASP A 511 -6.04 -28.86 2.07
C ASP A 511 -4.84 -29.62 1.47
N GLY A 512 -4.15 -29.01 0.49
CA GLY A 512 -3.01 -29.63 -0.19
C GLY A 512 -3.39 -30.54 -1.37
N GLU A 513 -4.68 -30.80 -1.60
CA GLU A 513 -5.18 -31.59 -2.72
C GLU A 513 -5.59 -30.69 -3.90
N ALA A 514 -5.00 -30.91 -5.08
CA ALA A 514 -5.17 -30.07 -6.28
C ALA A 514 -6.56 -30.16 -6.91
N VAL A 515 -7.47 -29.21 -6.69
CA VAL A 515 -8.79 -29.08 -7.35
C VAL A 515 -8.53 -29.05 -8.84
N LEU A 516 -8.95 -30.12 -9.53
CA LEU A 516 -8.63 -30.27 -10.94
C LEU A 516 -9.16 -29.05 -11.70
N PRO A 517 -8.36 -28.42 -12.58
CA PRO A 517 -8.88 -27.38 -13.44
C PRO A 517 -10.05 -27.94 -14.24
N GLU A 518 -11.03 -27.07 -14.53
CA GLU A 518 -12.17 -27.40 -15.37
C GLU A 518 -11.72 -28.22 -16.57
N THR A 519 -12.31 -29.41 -16.73
CA THR A 519 -12.16 -30.18 -17.95
C THR A 519 -12.61 -29.30 -19.11
N PRO A 520 -11.82 -29.13 -20.19
CA PRO A 520 -12.09 -28.23 -21.32
C PRO A 520 -13.29 -28.63 -22.20
N HIS A 521 -14.24 -29.41 -21.65
CA HIS A 521 -15.36 -29.99 -22.38
C HIS A 521 -16.71 -29.31 -22.07
N LEU A 522 -16.82 -28.51 -21.01
CA LEU A 522 -18.05 -27.75 -20.72
C LEU A 522 -18.23 -26.54 -21.63
N SER A 523 -17.15 -25.80 -21.93
CA SER A 523 -17.18 -24.71 -22.93
C SER A 523 -17.48 -25.21 -24.34
N ALA A 524 -17.04 -26.42 -24.68
CA ALA A 524 -17.33 -27.07 -25.96
C ALA A 524 -18.80 -27.51 -26.11
N LEU A 525 -19.47 -27.89 -25.01
CA LEU A 525 -20.89 -28.27 -25.02
C LEU A 525 -21.82 -27.05 -25.12
N VAL A 526 -21.46 -25.93 -24.49
CA VAL A 526 -22.24 -24.67 -24.54
C VAL A 526 -22.16 -23.99 -25.91
N GLN A 527 -21.08 -24.20 -26.67
CA GLN A 527 -20.91 -23.62 -28.02
C GLN A 527 -21.57 -24.45 -29.13
N SER A 528 -22.01 -25.67 -28.86
CA SER A 528 -22.72 -26.49 -29.86
C SER A 528 -24.22 -26.20 -29.81
N ASN A 529 -24.70 -25.35 -30.72
CA ASN A 529 -26.13 -25.10 -31.00
C ASN A 529 -26.84 -26.36 -31.57
N LEU A 530 -26.83 -27.47 -30.84
CA LEU A 530 -27.55 -28.69 -31.17
C LEU A 530 -28.96 -28.63 -30.55
N PRO A 531 -30.03 -28.88 -31.32
CA PRO A 531 -31.39 -28.90 -30.78
C PRO A 531 -31.51 -30.04 -29.76
N GLY A 532 -31.83 -29.71 -28.50
CA GLY A 532 -32.04 -30.69 -27.42
C GLY A 532 -31.19 -30.49 -26.16
N VAL A 533 -30.23 -29.55 -26.15
CA VAL A 533 -29.42 -29.24 -24.95
C VAL A 533 -30.26 -28.56 -23.84
N GLU A 534 -31.31 -27.81 -24.20
CA GLU A 534 -32.26 -27.23 -23.24
C GLU A 534 -33.00 -28.30 -22.41
N VAL A 535 -33.25 -29.48 -22.97
CA VAL A 535 -33.96 -30.57 -22.28
C VAL A 535 -33.04 -31.27 -21.25
N ILE A 536 -31.75 -31.36 -21.55
CA ILE A 536 -30.74 -31.89 -20.62
C ILE A 536 -30.48 -30.87 -19.50
N ALA A 537 -30.39 -29.57 -19.83
CA ALA A 537 -30.25 -28.51 -18.84
C ALA A 537 -31.46 -28.41 -17.89
N GLN A 538 -32.69 -28.66 -18.38
CA GLN A 538 -33.89 -28.71 -17.53
C GLN A 538 -33.99 -30.00 -16.67
N GLN A 539 -33.50 -31.15 -17.14
CA GLN A 539 -33.52 -32.40 -16.37
C GLN A 539 -32.46 -32.48 -15.26
N ILE A 540 -31.41 -31.67 -15.33
CA ILE A 540 -30.38 -31.52 -14.27
C ILE A 540 -30.82 -30.46 -13.22
N GLY A 541 -32.05 -29.94 -13.33
CA GLY A 541 -32.65 -28.87 -12.52
C GLY A 541 -32.88 -29.14 -11.03
N LEU A 542 -32.03 -29.93 -10.36
CA LEU A 542 -31.99 -30.12 -8.92
C LEU A 542 -30.65 -29.74 -8.27
N GLY A 543 -29.60 -29.35 -9.04
CA GLY A 543 -28.27 -29.03 -8.50
C GLY A 543 -27.88 -27.53 -8.47
N PHE A 544 -28.49 -26.70 -9.31
CA PHE A 544 -28.08 -25.29 -9.43
C PHE A 544 -28.54 -24.42 -8.25
N ASP A 545 -29.76 -24.62 -7.74
CA ASP A 545 -30.34 -23.75 -6.69
C ASP A 545 -29.70 -24.02 -5.31
N GLU A 546 -29.32 -25.27 -5.00
CA GLU A 546 -28.59 -25.60 -3.76
C GLU A 546 -27.11 -25.16 -3.82
N SER A 547 -26.47 -25.28 -4.98
CA SER A 547 -25.08 -24.81 -5.20
C SER A 547 -25.00 -23.28 -5.14
N GLU A 548 -25.95 -22.57 -5.75
CA GLU A 548 -26.03 -21.10 -5.63
C GLU A 548 -26.31 -20.65 -4.20
N ARG A 549 -27.28 -21.25 -3.49
CA ARG A 549 -27.53 -20.92 -2.07
C ARG A 549 -26.32 -21.20 -1.19
N SER A 550 -25.60 -22.29 -1.44
CA SER A 550 -24.39 -22.64 -0.69
C SER A 550 -23.25 -21.66 -0.97
N ARG A 551 -23.10 -21.20 -2.22
CA ARG A 551 -22.15 -20.14 -2.61
C ARG A 551 -22.53 -18.78 -2.02
N GLN A 552 -23.81 -18.44 -1.98
CA GLN A 552 -24.31 -17.20 -1.37
C GLN A 552 -24.09 -17.22 0.15
N THR A 553 -24.40 -18.35 0.80
CA THR A 553 -24.12 -18.56 2.23
C THR A 553 -22.62 -18.42 2.51
N LEU A 554 -21.76 -18.99 1.65
CA LEU A 554 -20.31 -18.85 1.76
C LEU A 554 -19.86 -17.38 1.60
N ALA A 555 -20.45 -16.65 0.65
CA ALA A 555 -20.16 -15.22 0.46
C ALA A 555 -20.57 -14.39 1.70
N GLU A 556 -21.74 -14.66 2.27
CA GLU A 556 -22.20 -14.02 3.51
C GLU A 556 -21.29 -14.35 4.71
N MET A 557 -20.84 -15.60 4.83
CA MET A 557 -19.89 -15.99 5.88
C MET A 557 -18.54 -15.29 5.70
N LYS A 558 -18.05 -15.17 4.46
CA LYS A 558 -16.81 -14.43 4.14
C LYS A 558 -16.95 -12.94 4.44
N GLU A 559 -18.11 -12.34 4.18
CA GLU A 559 -18.39 -10.95 4.57
C GLU A 559 -18.40 -10.79 6.09
N GLN A 560 -19.07 -11.69 6.81
CA GLN A 560 -19.03 -11.70 8.28
C GLN A 560 -17.60 -11.87 8.82
N TYR A 561 -16.76 -12.67 8.14
CA TYR A 561 -15.36 -12.85 8.52
C TYR A 561 -14.52 -11.61 8.26
N PHE A 562 -14.75 -10.93 7.13
CA PHE A 562 -14.07 -9.69 6.77
C PHE A 562 -14.26 -8.60 7.82
N VAL A 563 -15.49 -8.50 8.35
CA VAL A 563 -15.88 -7.51 9.37
C VAL A 563 -15.63 -8.02 10.80
N ALA A 564 -15.35 -9.32 11.00
CA ALA A 564 -15.21 -9.90 12.34
C ALA A 564 -14.03 -9.30 13.13
N GLN A 565 -14.31 -8.91 14.38
CA GLN A 565 -13.40 -8.12 15.21
C GLN A 565 -12.86 -8.88 16.43
N THR A 566 -13.35 -10.09 16.70
CA THR A 566 -12.91 -10.94 17.82
C THR A 566 -12.22 -12.18 17.30
N LYS A 567 -11.14 -12.61 17.96
CA LYS A 567 -10.39 -13.81 17.56
C LYS A 567 -11.27 -15.06 17.58
N GLU A 568 -12.11 -15.22 18.60
CA GLU A 568 -13.00 -16.37 18.78
C GLU A 568 -14.01 -16.47 17.63
N ARG A 569 -14.65 -15.34 17.28
CA ARG A 569 -15.58 -15.28 16.14
C ARG A 569 -14.88 -15.55 14.81
N ARG A 570 -13.62 -15.12 14.65
CA ARG A 570 -12.83 -15.39 13.44
C ARG A 570 -12.48 -16.87 13.34
N GLU A 571 -12.04 -17.51 14.42
CA GLU A 571 -11.78 -18.95 14.45
C GLU A 571 -13.06 -19.77 14.23
N GLU A 572 -14.21 -19.31 14.73
CA GLU A 572 -15.51 -19.92 14.46
C GLU A 572 -15.90 -19.77 12.98
N LEU A 573 -15.88 -18.55 12.45
CA LEU A 573 -16.24 -18.27 11.05
C LEU A 573 -15.28 -18.94 10.08
N ARG A 574 -13.98 -18.95 10.37
CA ARG A 574 -12.97 -19.65 9.57
C ARG A 574 -13.26 -21.13 9.48
N ARG A 575 -13.50 -21.80 10.61
CA ARG A 575 -13.89 -23.22 10.63
C ARG A 575 -15.17 -23.47 9.84
N ARG A 576 -16.17 -22.59 9.95
CA ARG A 576 -17.43 -22.68 9.19
C ARG A 576 -17.23 -22.48 7.70
N ILE A 577 -16.41 -21.50 7.31
CA ILE A 577 -16.05 -21.23 5.91
C ILE A 577 -15.31 -22.42 5.32
N GLU A 578 -14.27 -22.93 6.02
CA GLU A 578 -13.50 -24.10 5.60
C GLU A 578 -14.40 -25.33 5.45
N ALA A 579 -15.30 -25.60 6.40
CA ALA A 579 -16.27 -26.68 6.31
C ALA A 579 -17.23 -26.53 5.12
N GLN A 580 -17.73 -25.30 4.87
CA GLN A 580 -18.64 -25.03 3.76
C GLN A 580 -17.92 -25.10 2.40
N GLU A 581 -16.67 -24.67 2.31
CA GLU A 581 -15.84 -24.83 1.11
C GLU A 581 -15.57 -26.32 0.83
N ARG A 582 -15.23 -27.11 1.87
CA ARG A 582 -15.10 -28.57 1.74
C ARG A 582 -16.38 -29.23 1.25
N ALA A 583 -17.54 -28.85 1.82
CA ALA A 583 -18.84 -29.39 1.42
C ALA A 583 -19.13 -29.09 -0.06
N LEU A 584 -18.83 -27.87 -0.53
CA LEU A 584 -18.96 -27.50 -1.95
C LEU A 584 -18.03 -28.30 -2.86
N VAL A 585 -16.78 -28.53 -2.44
CA VAL A 585 -15.81 -29.34 -3.19
C VAL A 585 -16.27 -30.80 -3.27
N LEU A 586 -16.72 -31.38 -2.15
CA LEU A 586 -17.24 -32.76 -2.11
C LEU A 586 -18.47 -32.92 -3.01
N ALA A 587 -19.44 -31.99 -2.92
CA ALA A 587 -20.62 -32.01 -3.79
C ALA A 587 -20.25 -31.91 -5.29
N ALA A 588 -19.27 -31.08 -5.64
CA ALA A 588 -18.79 -30.97 -7.02
C ALA A 588 -18.04 -32.24 -7.49
N LEU A 589 -17.32 -32.92 -6.60
CA LEU A 589 -16.67 -34.20 -6.90
C LEU A 589 -17.71 -35.32 -7.11
N ASP A 590 -18.75 -35.38 -6.27
CA ASP A 590 -19.87 -36.31 -6.42
C ASP A 590 -20.59 -36.14 -7.76
N GLU A 591 -20.87 -34.89 -8.15
CA GLU A 591 -21.50 -34.59 -9.43
C GLU A 591 -20.61 -35.03 -10.63
N LYS A 592 -19.29 -34.81 -10.54
CA LYS A 592 -18.33 -35.29 -11.55
C LYS A 592 -18.28 -36.81 -11.62
N LEU A 593 -18.24 -37.51 -10.48
CA LEU A 593 -18.25 -38.97 -10.42
C LEU A 593 -19.52 -39.54 -11.05
N ALA A 594 -20.69 -39.00 -10.69
CA ALA A 594 -21.97 -39.39 -11.28
C ALA A 594 -22.02 -39.15 -12.81
N ALA A 595 -21.44 -38.05 -13.28
CA ALA A 595 -21.35 -37.75 -14.71
C ALA A 595 -20.44 -38.73 -15.46
N ILE A 596 -19.29 -39.09 -14.89
CA ILE A 596 -18.36 -40.09 -15.45
C ILE A 596 -19.01 -41.48 -15.47
N GLU A 597 -19.68 -41.89 -14.38
CA GLU A 597 -20.44 -43.15 -14.35
C GLU A 597 -21.49 -43.21 -15.45
N THR A 598 -22.20 -42.10 -15.68
CA THR A 598 -23.22 -42.00 -16.72
C THR A 598 -22.60 -42.11 -18.11
N ARG A 599 -21.46 -41.45 -18.37
CA ARG A 599 -20.70 -41.60 -19.63
C ARG A 599 -20.23 -43.02 -19.82
N MET A 600 -19.67 -43.67 -18.80
CA MET A 600 -19.26 -45.07 -18.87
C MET A 600 -20.43 -46.00 -19.22
N LYS A 601 -21.61 -45.81 -18.59
CA LYS A 601 -22.83 -46.57 -18.92
C LYS A 601 -23.25 -46.36 -20.38
N GLN A 602 -23.15 -45.14 -20.91
CA GLN A 602 -23.45 -44.84 -22.32
C GLN A 602 -22.44 -45.46 -23.29
N LEU A 603 -21.15 -45.48 -22.94
CA LEU A 603 -20.09 -46.11 -23.74
C LEU A 603 -20.26 -47.63 -23.83
N VAL A 604 -20.70 -48.27 -22.73
CA VAL A 604 -21.02 -49.70 -22.68
C VAL A 604 -22.26 -50.03 -23.52
N GLY A 605 -23.29 -49.16 -23.50
CA GLY A 605 -24.52 -49.34 -24.29
C GLY A 605 -24.35 -49.23 -25.81
N ARG A 606 -23.26 -48.62 -26.30
CA ARG A 606 -23.02 -48.39 -27.74
C ARG A 606 -22.30 -49.52 -28.49
N GLY A 607 -22.03 -50.66 -27.84
CA GLY A 607 -21.82 -51.95 -28.51
C GLY A 607 -20.81 -52.00 -29.68
N SER A 608 -19.66 -51.32 -29.59
CA SER A 608 -18.57 -51.52 -30.56
C SER A 608 -17.21 -51.68 -29.87
N LEU A 609 -16.40 -52.60 -30.40
CA LEU A 609 -15.06 -53.00 -29.93
C LEU A 609 -14.01 -51.86 -29.88
N VAL A 610 -14.38 -50.61 -30.16
CA VAL A 610 -13.46 -49.48 -30.38
C VAL A 610 -13.26 -48.60 -29.12
N ASN A 611 -14.00 -48.81 -28.03
CA ASN A 611 -13.99 -47.85 -26.90
C ASN A 611 -13.14 -48.21 -25.68
N TRP A 612 -12.26 -49.21 -25.78
CA TRP A 612 -11.41 -49.63 -24.65
C TRP A 612 -10.49 -48.53 -24.11
N GLN A 613 -9.94 -47.69 -25.00
CA GLN A 613 -9.11 -46.55 -24.59
C GLN A 613 -9.91 -45.45 -23.89
N GLY A 614 -11.13 -45.17 -24.36
CA GLY A 614 -12.03 -44.22 -23.70
C GLY A 614 -12.50 -44.71 -22.32
N MET A 615 -12.86 -46.00 -22.22
CA MET A 615 -13.23 -46.64 -20.95
C MET A 615 -12.07 -46.69 -19.95
N ALA A 616 -10.84 -46.97 -20.41
CA ALA A 616 -9.66 -46.96 -19.55
C ALA A 616 -9.36 -45.55 -19.02
N LYS A 617 -9.51 -44.52 -19.87
CA LYS A 617 -9.33 -43.11 -19.48
C LYS A 617 -10.37 -42.66 -18.45
N GLU A 618 -11.66 -42.91 -18.70
CA GLU A 618 -12.75 -42.55 -17.78
C GLU A 618 -12.64 -43.31 -16.45
N ARG A 619 -12.19 -44.57 -16.47
CA ARG A 619 -11.96 -45.38 -15.25
C ARG A 619 -10.78 -44.85 -14.44
N GLN A 620 -9.69 -44.45 -15.09
CA GLN A 620 -8.54 -43.83 -14.42
C GLN A 620 -8.92 -42.48 -13.80
N GLU A 621 -9.76 -41.68 -14.48
CA GLU A 621 -10.29 -40.42 -13.96
C GLU A 621 -11.24 -40.65 -12.77
N MET A 622 -12.11 -41.66 -12.82
CA MET A 622 -12.98 -42.07 -11.71
C MET A 622 -12.19 -42.52 -10.48
N GLU A 623 -11.19 -43.39 -10.65
CA GLU A 623 -10.34 -43.87 -9.55
C GLU A 623 -9.56 -42.72 -8.90
N ALA A 624 -9.06 -41.76 -9.70
CA ALA A 624 -8.40 -40.57 -9.18
C ALA A 624 -9.36 -39.67 -8.37
N LEU A 625 -10.59 -39.46 -8.84
CA LEU A 625 -11.60 -38.66 -8.15
C LEU A 625 -12.10 -39.35 -6.87
N ALA A 626 -12.30 -40.67 -6.88
CA ALA A 626 -12.76 -41.44 -5.72
C ALA A 626 -11.72 -41.52 -4.60
N ASN A 627 -10.45 -41.74 -4.93
CA ASN A 627 -9.36 -41.69 -3.95
C ASN A 627 -9.28 -40.33 -3.28
N ARG A 628 -9.55 -39.27 -4.03
CA ARG A 628 -9.54 -37.90 -3.54
C ARG A 628 -10.75 -37.56 -2.67
N GLN A 629 -11.93 -38.03 -3.03
CA GLN A 629 -13.12 -37.91 -2.19
C GLN A 629 -12.91 -38.60 -0.84
N ALA A 630 -12.29 -39.79 -0.83
CA ALA A 630 -11.95 -40.49 0.40
C ALA A 630 -10.95 -39.69 1.26
N ALA A 631 -9.89 -39.14 0.66
CA ALA A 631 -8.91 -38.32 1.38
C ALA A 631 -9.52 -37.05 2.01
N LEU A 632 -10.47 -36.40 1.33
CA LEU A 632 -11.19 -35.23 1.86
C LEU A 632 -12.25 -35.60 2.91
N GLY A 633 -12.85 -36.80 2.80
CA GLY A 633 -13.84 -37.31 3.75
C GLY A 633 -13.23 -37.71 5.10
N ASP A 634 -12.03 -38.32 5.10
CA ASP A 634 -11.33 -38.74 6.32
C ASP A 634 -10.85 -37.56 7.20
N LEU A 635 -10.85 -36.33 6.67
CA LEU A 635 -10.51 -35.08 7.37
C LEU A 635 -11.74 -34.32 7.89
N ALA A 636 -12.96 -34.84 7.66
CA ALA A 636 -14.22 -34.23 8.05
C ALA A 636 -14.78 -34.76 9.39
N ASP A 637 -14.31 -35.92 9.85
CA ASP A 637 -14.52 -36.48 11.20
C ASP A 637 -13.41 -36.03 12.17
#